data_AF-A0A1V9ZWN8-F1
#
_entry.id   AF-A0A1V9ZWN8-F1
#
_cell.length_a   1.000
_cell.length_b   1.000
_cell.length_c   1.000
_cell.angle_alpha   90.00
_cell.angle_beta   90.00
_cell.angle_gamma   90.00
#
_symmetry.space_group_name_H-M   'P 1'
#
loop_
_entity.id
_entity.type
_entity.pdbx_description
1 polymer ?
#
loop_
_entity_poly.entity_id
_entity_poly.type
_entity_poly.pdbx_seq_one_letter_code
_entity_poly.pdbx_strand_id
1 'polypeptide(L)'
;MGTEGRLRSSVPLAYKVHPGGEDDDTDDQLADNKEFVEEETSIAVSAIVKWWRMRKLHARIKNKWTPEQLREMHEVQRRKRIRLRIRDLLVHIAFVCVFYVATLGSFDASSPYYFLNNVKELFTKSVFYTHNSTTLNTFDDIHTIDQLHSWLQGPFYTAIYGTTFNIDTIQNYGQLVGGVSIGQLRVQRQNCTSRYPSGVTNNSTVYYCYGTTSGLYSTSVESTDAFGSGSGSDFTWAQSTDVNACRDKFFSTTHTTSNIKYPCPAFVQIIPQSSNTIGMTTLSSLQRYGYIDLATRLVIIEVNIANVMLGQVLVLHFHFEFPPGGGIIPSTAAKLAPYLTNAFDFSSSWSLIIVGLFYLYFVAQLLTSARKIGWPAFRSLAPWVDILNVLAYIVMWLLRTTMTLDFPSTTITSNTITSFKPYADMYTLSQSFAAATSFLSFFRLILHLDMLPHVQLVVQIVIASVVEVLSFLFVFGLFVYAFSTSYVLVFGTEVQSFSTVTKSYGSLLQSLVGNVDYQKLYDANPTMAPILFAMFSLVAIFVVLTIIVAMMQDAYWKGKIRTNWEKINLVYETISYLWSVSNSALHSIANWFGLAAILESHAHRHRKSFAVGDVPKLPVRLSTMQSLVLKPLLSTQETLSRVGSHLSKSHLIKNGVEQLKRGTSVMASAKDHLVNQIQSAVDGVGDPKAQFTTGPHPMGYGGASEEQIKALQGMIVQLAHQNAKIQHTLVNLQAQIADLRQGDGIQPDLTIESRLKPPTT
;
A
#
# COMPACT_ATOMS: atom_id res chain seq x y z
N MET A 1 -21.52 3.19 38.07
CA MET A 1 -20.11 2.93 38.46
C MET A 1 -19.23 3.38 37.31
N GLY A 2 -18.43 4.43 37.52
CA GLY A 2 -17.53 4.95 36.49
C GLY A 2 -16.09 4.56 36.78
N THR A 3 -15.35 4.19 35.74
CA THR A 3 -13.89 3.94 35.80
C THR A 3 -13.23 4.71 34.67
N GLU A 4 -12.70 5.89 34.99
CA GLU A 4 -11.89 6.68 34.06
C GLU A 4 -10.50 6.06 33.88
N GLY A 5 -10.09 5.88 32.62
CA GLY A 5 -8.76 5.37 32.29
C GLY A 5 -7.69 6.46 32.43
N ARG A 6 -6.75 6.29 33.36
CA ARG A 6 -5.54 7.13 33.44
C ARG A 6 -4.53 6.70 32.35
N LEU A 7 -4.13 7.67 31.53
CA LEU A 7 -3.07 7.53 30.52
C LEU A 7 -1.74 7.13 31.19
N ARG A 8 -1.18 5.99 30.80
CA ARG A 8 0.21 5.62 31.11
C ARG A 8 1.16 6.39 30.18
N SER A 9 1.90 7.37 30.72
CA SER A 9 3.18 7.76 30.14
C SER A 9 4.21 6.68 30.47
N SER A 10 4.95 6.22 29.47
CA SER A 10 6.02 5.24 29.62
C SER A 10 7.24 5.87 30.32
N VAL A 11 7.25 5.80 31.65
CA VAL A 11 8.47 5.89 32.45
C VAL A 11 9.08 4.47 32.50
N PRO A 12 10.40 4.27 32.25
CA PRO A 12 11.01 2.96 32.42
C PRO A 12 10.85 2.49 33.87
N LEU A 13 10.61 1.19 34.05
CA LEU A 13 10.24 0.61 35.33
C LEU A 13 11.41 0.75 36.32
N ALA A 14 11.24 1.53 37.39
CA ALA A 14 12.20 1.56 38.49
C ALA A 14 12.15 0.21 39.21
N TYR A 15 13.16 -0.64 39.02
CA TYR A 15 13.23 -1.94 39.67
C TYR A 15 13.48 -1.75 41.17
N LYS A 16 12.74 -2.52 41.98
CA LYS A 16 12.69 -2.33 43.43
C LYS A 16 13.79 -3.17 44.09
N VAL A 17 14.91 -2.55 44.44
CA VAL A 17 16.00 -3.22 45.17
C VAL A 17 15.51 -3.56 46.59
N HIS A 18 15.54 -4.84 46.94
CA HIS A 18 15.30 -5.33 48.29
C HIS A 18 16.58 -5.22 49.13
N PRO A 19 16.50 -4.80 50.41
CA PRO A 19 17.63 -4.88 51.32
C PRO A 19 17.67 -6.24 52.04
N GLY A 20 18.82 -6.92 52.00
CA GLY A 20 19.15 -8.04 52.90
C GLY A 20 19.21 -9.43 52.23
N GLY A 21 20.41 -10.00 52.21
CA GLY A 21 20.75 -11.36 51.79
C GLY A 21 22.28 -11.46 51.71
N GLU A 22 22.89 -12.37 52.47
CA GLU A 22 24.35 -12.49 52.64
C GLU A 22 25.04 -13.32 51.53
N ASP A 23 26.36 -13.14 51.49
CA ASP A 23 27.42 -13.97 50.89
C ASP A 23 27.72 -13.90 49.36
N ASP A 24 29.03 -13.70 49.11
CA ASP A 24 29.84 -13.83 47.89
C ASP A 24 29.23 -13.48 46.50
N ASP A 25 29.60 -12.27 45.99
CA ASP A 25 29.94 -11.95 44.58
C ASP A 25 29.89 -10.40 44.36
N THR A 26 30.77 -9.64 45.04
CA THR A 26 30.64 -8.16 45.11
C THR A 26 31.33 -7.36 44.01
N ASP A 27 32.31 -7.92 43.29
CA ASP A 27 33.16 -7.12 42.39
C ASP A 27 32.57 -6.97 40.97
N ASP A 28 31.97 -8.04 40.42
CA ASP A 28 31.40 -8.00 39.06
C ASP A 28 30.12 -7.14 38.97
N GLN A 29 29.25 -7.17 40.00
CA GLN A 29 28.07 -6.30 40.05
C GLN A 29 28.41 -4.81 40.19
N LEU A 30 29.58 -4.47 40.74
CA LEU A 30 30.04 -3.08 40.82
C LEU A 30 30.60 -2.56 39.49
N ALA A 31 31.21 -3.44 38.68
CA ALA A 31 31.68 -3.10 37.35
C ALA A 31 30.52 -2.81 36.38
N ASP A 32 29.51 -3.70 36.34
CA ASP A 32 28.35 -3.59 35.45
C ASP A 32 27.50 -2.34 35.74
N ASN A 33 27.30 -2.02 37.03
CA ASN A 33 26.68 -0.75 37.44
C ASN A 33 27.49 0.49 37.06
N LYS A 34 28.82 0.39 37.01
CA LYS A 34 29.68 1.50 36.63
C LYS A 34 29.65 1.75 35.12
N GLU A 35 29.69 0.70 34.31
CA GLU A 35 29.57 0.79 32.85
C GLU A 35 28.20 1.34 32.43
N PHE A 36 27.11 0.89 33.07
CA PHE A 36 25.77 1.46 32.88
C PHE A 36 25.67 2.96 33.24
N VAL A 37 26.28 3.38 34.35
CA VAL A 37 26.32 4.79 34.75
C VAL A 37 27.19 5.63 33.79
N GLU A 38 28.29 5.08 33.27
CA GLU A 38 29.11 5.75 32.26
C GLU A 38 28.35 5.88 30.91
N GLU A 39 27.56 4.88 30.50
CA GLU A 39 26.72 4.97 29.30
C GLU A 39 25.59 6.03 29.45
N GLU A 40 24.76 5.95 30.49
CA GLU A 40 23.67 6.91 30.74
C GLU A 40 24.18 8.35 30.93
N THR A 41 25.31 8.53 31.63
CA THR A 41 25.93 9.86 31.74
C THR A 41 26.47 10.37 30.42
N SER A 42 27.03 9.51 29.54
CA SER A 42 27.43 9.90 28.19
C SER A 42 26.23 10.35 27.33
N ILE A 43 25.10 9.66 27.43
CA ILE A 43 23.84 10.00 26.76
C ILE A 43 23.33 11.34 27.27
N ALA A 44 23.27 11.55 28.59
CA ALA A 44 22.87 12.80 29.22
C ALA A 44 23.78 13.98 28.83
N VAL A 45 25.11 13.80 28.84
CA VAL A 45 26.08 14.81 28.40
C VAL A 45 25.87 15.14 26.92
N SER A 46 25.67 14.14 26.06
CA SER A 46 25.38 14.38 24.63
C SER A 46 24.10 15.20 24.43
N ALA A 47 23.05 14.94 25.22
CA ALA A 47 21.79 15.67 25.20
C ALA A 47 21.97 17.12 25.67
N ILE A 48 22.73 17.35 26.75
CA ILE A 48 23.05 18.68 27.28
C ILE A 48 23.89 19.50 26.27
N VAL A 49 24.89 18.88 25.63
CA VAL A 49 25.70 19.53 24.58
C VAL A 49 24.84 19.87 23.36
N LYS A 50 23.94 18.97 22.94
CA LYS A 50 22.98 19.20 21.84
C LYS A 50 22.00 20.33 22.18
N TRP A 51 21.52 20.40 23.42
CA TRP A 51 20.68 21.48 23.93
C TRP A 51 21.42 22.83 23.96
N TRP A 52 22.67 22.87 24.43
CA TRP A 52 23.50 24.08 24.41
C TRP A 52 23.81 24.56 22.99
N ARG A 53 24.10 23.65 22.05
CA ARG A 53 24.25 23.98 20.62
C ARG A 53 22.97 24.59 20.06
N MET A 54 21.80 23.97 20.33
CA MET A 54 20.50 24.49 19.91
C MET A 54 20.17 25.86 20.53
N ARG A 55 20.47 26.08 21.81
CA ARG A 55 20.24 27.34 22.52
C ARG A 55 21.16 28.46 22.00
N LYS A 56 22.43 28.15 21.73
CA LYS A 56 23.41 29.07 21.12
C LYS A 56 23.02 29.42 19.68
N LEU A 57 22.46 28.47 18.92
CA LEU A 57 21.88 28.71 17.59
C LEU A 57 20.66 29.64 17.68
N HIS A 58 19.70 29.37 18.59
CA HIS A 58 18.54 30.23 18.81
C HIS A 58 18.93 31.65 19.21
N ALA A 59 19.91 31.82 20.11
CA ALA A 59 20.41 33.14 20.49
C ALA A 59 21.06 33.88 19.30
N ARG A 60 21.86 33.19 18.47
CA ARG A 60 22.41 33.77 17.23
C ARG A 60 21.34 34.16 16.22
N ILE A 61 20.27 33.38 16.08
CA ILE A 61 19.13 33.70 15.22
C ILE A 61 18.40 34.93 15.76
N LYS A 62 18.11 34.99 17.06
CA LYS A 62 17.42 36.11 17.73
C LYS A 62 18.23 37.43 17.71
N ASN A 63 19.56 37.35 17.71
CA ASN A 63 20.44 38.51 17.57
C ASN A 63 20.61 38.98 16.11
N LYS A 64 20.29 38.14 15.12
CA LYS A 64 20.48 38.44 13.69
C LYS A 64 19.18 38.82 12.96
N TRP A 65 18.03 38.44 13.49
CA TRP A 65 16.72 38.66 12.87
C TRP A 65 15.70 39.14 13.88
N THR A 66 14.89 40.13 13.51
CA THR A 66 13.75 40.55 14.35
C THR A 66 12.66 39.46 14.35
N PRO A 67 11.82 39.37 15.40
CA PRO A 67 10.73 38.37 15.45
C PRO A 67 9.73 38.51 14.29
N GLU A 68 9.59 39.70 13.71
CA GLU A 68 8.76 39.98 12.54
C GLU A 68 9.38 39.39 11.26
N GLN A 69 10.66 39.65 10.99
CA GLN A 69 11.39 39.05 9.85
C GLN A 69 11.38 37.52 9.90
N LEU A 70 11.46 36.93 11.10
CA LEU A 70 11.33 35.48 11.30
C LEU A 70 9.92 34.97 10.95
N ARG A 71 8.86 35.71 11.30
CA ARG A 71 7.49 35.39 10.89
C ARG A 71 7.32 35.48 9.38
N GLU A 72 7.78 36.57 8.75
CA GLU A 72 7.74 36.72 7.29
C GLU A 72 8.48 35.60 6.57
N MET A 73 9.69 35.26 7.01
CA MET A 73 10.48 34.14 6.47
C MET A 73 9.74 32.80 6.61
N HIS A 74 9.11 32.53 7.75
CA HIS A 74 8.31 31.33 7.96
C HIS A 74 7.05 31.33 7.09
N GLU A 75 6.36 32.45 6.92
CA GLU A 75 5.20 32.58 6.03
C GLU A 75 5.56 32.39 4.55
N VAL A 76 6.66 32.98 4.10
CA VAL A 76 7.18 32.79 2.72
C VAL A 76 7.54 31.33 2.48
N GLN A 77 8.19 30.66 3.44
CA GLN A 77 8.47 29.22 3.35
C GLN A 77 7.17 28.37 3.39
N ARG A 78 6.20 28.73 4.24
CA ARG A 78 4.88 28.08 4.32
C ARG A 78 4.13 28.16 3.00
N ARG A 79 3.98 29.36 2.43
CA ARG A 79 3.35 29.59 1.11
C ARG A 79 4.07 28.82 0.00
N LYS A 80 5.42 28.78 0.00
CA LYS A 80 6.19 27.96 -0.96
C LYS A 80 5.88 26.47 -0.83
N ARG A 81 5.82 25.91 0.38
CA ARG A 81 5.46 24.48 0.59
C ARG A 81 4.03 24.17 0.15
N ILE A 82 3.07 25.03 0.50
CA ILE A 82 1.66 24.87 0.12
C ILE A 82 1.51 24.90 -1.41
N ARG A 83 2.09 25.91 -2.09
CA ARG A 83 2.04 26.00 -3.56
C ARG A 83 2.68 24.83 -4.28
N LEU A 84 3.79 24.28 -3.75
CA LEU A 84 4.40 23.06 -4.31
C LEU A 84 3.46 21.86 -4.20
N ARG A 85 2.85 21.63 -3.04
CA ARG A 85 1.87 20.54 -2.89
C ARG A 85 0.61 20.74 -3.75
N ILE A 86 0.11 21.97 -3.89
CA ILE A 86 -1.02 22.29 -4.78
C ILE A 86 -0.68 22.02 -6.24
N ARG A 87 0.52 22.42 -6.70
CA ARG A 87 1.00 22.10 -8.04
C ARG A 87 1.05 20.59 -8.26
N ASP A 88 1.65 19.85 -7.32
CA ASP A 88 1.84 18.41 -7.44
C ASP A 88 0.48 17.67 -7.44
N LEU A 89 -0.49 18.14 -6.63
CA LEU A 89 -1.89 17.69 -6.67
C LEU A 89 -2.56 17.97 -8.02
N LEU A 90 -2.43 19.18 -8.58
CA LEU A 90 -3.03 19.53 -9.88
C LEU A 90 -2.43 18.71 -11.04
N VAL A 91 -1.11 18.49 -11.02
CA VAL A 91 -0.41 17.61 -11.98
C VAL A 91 -0.90 16.16 -11.84
N HIS A 92 -1.07 15.66 -10.61
CA HIS A 92 -1.58 14.31 -10.37
C HIS A 92 -3.05 14.15 -10.80
N ILE A 93 -3.91 15.15 -10.60
CA ILE A 93 -5.29 15.16 -11.10
C ILE A 93 -5.31 15.11 -12.63
N ALA A 94 -4.52 15.96 -13.29
CA ALA A 94 -4.41 15.96 -14.76
C ALA A 94 -3.92 14.60 -15.28
N PHE A 95 -2.92 14.01 -14.64
CA PHE A 95 -2.46 12.64 -14.92
C PHE A 95 -3.60 11.62 -14.78
N VAL A 96 -4.34 11.60 -13.66
CA VAL A 96 -5.44 10.65 -13.43
C VAL A 96 -6.54 10.81 -14.50
N CYS A 97 -6.86 12.03 -14.93
CA CYS A 97 -7.83 12.26 -16.01
C CYS A 97 -7.35 11.69 -17.36
N VAL A 98 -6.09 11.92 -17.75
CA VAL A 98 -5.57 11.36 -19.02
C VAL A 98 -5.39 9.84 -18.92
N PHE A 99 -4.96 9.32 -17.77
CA PHE A 99 -4.84 7.89 -17.50
C PHE A 99 -6.20 7.18 -17.54
N TYR A 100 -7.25 7.80 -17.01
CA TYR A 100 -8.64 7.31 -17.13
C TYR A 100 -9.00 7.13 -18.61
N VAL A 101 -8.83 8.16 -19.45
CA VAL A 101 -9.12 8.07 -20.90
C VAL A 101 -8.27 6.99 -21.58
N ALA A 102 -6.98 6.89 -21.23
CA ALA A 102 -6.05 5.92 -21.82
C ALA A 102 -6.28 4.45 -21.43
N THR A 103 -6.97 4.18 -20.31
CA THR A 103 -7.15 2.81 -19.77
C THR A 103 -8.60 2.35 -19.68
N LEU A 104 -9.54 3.27 -19.43
CA LEU A 104 -10.96 3.00 -19.28
C LEU A 104 -11.79 3.42 -20.50
N GLY A 105 -11.24 4.17 -21.46
CA GLY A 105 -11.95 4.53 -22.70
C GLY A 105 -12.45 3.32 -23.52
N SER A 106 -11.76 2.17 -23.45
CA SER A 106 -12.22 0.91 -24.05
C SER A 106 -13.35 0.21 -23.29
N PHE A 107 -13.74 0.73 -22.12
CA PHE A 107 -14.76 0.21 -21.21
C PHE A 107 -15.91 1.19 -20.98
N ASP A 108 -15.92 2.36 -21.62
CA ASP A 108 -17.02 3.34 -21.54
C ASP A 108 -18.35 2.76 -22.05
N ALA A 109 -18.31 1.71 -22.88
CA ALA A 109 -19.47 0.92 -23.29
C ALA A 109 -19.44 -0.50 -22.68
N SER A 110 -20.60 -1.01 -22.28
CA SER A 110 -20.79 -2.38 -21.77
C SER A 110 -20.81 -3.47 -22.85
N SER A 111 -20.62 -3.11 -24.13
CA SER A 111 -20.64 -4.06 -25.25
C SER A 111 -19.58 -5.18 -25.17
N PRO A 112 -18.35 -4.99 -24.64
CA PRO A 112 -17.39 -6.09 -24.49
C PRO A 112 -17.87 -7.16 -23.51
N TYR A 113 -18.57 -6.76 -22.44
CA TYR A 113 -19.17 -7.67 -21.46
C TYR A 113 -20.30 -8.50 -22.09
N TYR A 114 -21.24 -7.87 -22.78
CA TYR A 114 -22.33 -8.59 -23.44
C TYR A 114 -21.83 -9.52 -24.55
N PHE A 115 -20.83 -9.11 -25.33
CA PHE A 115 -20.23 -9.98 -26.34
C PHE A 115 -19.59 -11.23 -25.73
N LEU A 116 -18.74 -11.07 -24.70
CA LEU A 116 -18.13 -12.21 -24.01
C LEU A 116 -19.18 -13.11 -23.36
N ASN A 117 -20.16 -12.53 -22.66
CA ASN A 117 -21.13 -13.31 -21.90
C ASN A 117 -22.13 -14.05 -22.81
N ASN A 118 -22.71 -13.38 -23.80
CA ASN A 118 -23.70 -13.99 -24.70
C ASN A 118 -23.08 -15.13 -25.52
N VAL A 119 -21.85 -14.96 -26.02
CA VAL A 119 -21.16 -16.00 -26.77
C VAL A 119 -20.71 -17.15 -25.85
N LYS A 120 -20.26 -16.87 -24.62
CA LYS A 120 -19.97 -17.93 -23.63
C LYS A 120 -21.22 -18.75 -23.31
N GLU A 121 -22.34 -18.08 -23.02
CA GLU A 121 -23.59 -18.73 -22.62
C GLU A 121 -24.19 -19.60 -23.72
N LEU A 122 -23.94 -19.28 -25.00
CA LEU A 122 -24.32 -20.10 -26.15
C LEU A 122 -23.74 -21.53 -26.09
N PHE A 123 -22.55 -21.70 -25.50
CA PHE A 123 -21.92 -23.02 -25.34
C PHE A 123 -22.19 -23.67 -23.98
N THR A 124 -22.40 -22.88 -22.92
CA THR A 124 -22.52 -23.41 -21.55
C THR A 124 -23.96 -23.63 -21.09
N LYS A 125 -24.90 -22.73 -21.44
CA LYS A 125 -26.31 -22.79 -21.00
C LYS A 125 -27.24 -23.46 -22.00
N SER A 126 -26.75 -23.74 -23.20
CA SER A 126 -27.45 -24.53 -24.22
C SER A 126 -27.76 -25.94 -23.70
N VAL A 127 -29.04 -26.30 -23.74
CA VAL A 127 -29.55 -27.58 -23.24
C VAL A 127 -29.42 -28.69 -24.29
N PHE A 128 -29.12 -29.91 -23.85
CA PHE A 128 -29.05 -31.08 -24.73
C PHE A 128 -29.48 -32.37 -24.04
N TYR A 129 -29.77 -33.37 -24.87
CA TYR A 129 -30.11 -34.72 -24.44
C TYR A 129 -28.95 -35.65 -24.78
N THR A 130 -28.62 -36.56 -23.87
CA THR A 130 -27.73 -37.69 -24.17
C THR A 130 -28.51 -38.76 -24.93
N HIS A 131 -27.85 -39.48 -25.84
CA HIS A 131 -28.49 -40.54 -26.62
C HIS A 131 -29.23 -41.54 -25.70
N ASN A 132 -30.52 -41.80 -25.98
CA ASN A 132 -31.46 -42.59 -25.18
C ASN A 132 -31.82 -42.05 -23.77
N SER A 133 -31.43 -40.82 -23.39
CA SER A 133 -31.87 -40.18 -22.14
C SER A 133 -32.90 -39.08 -22.39
N THR A 134 -33.90 -38.97 -21.50
CA THR A 134 -34.81 -37.82 -21.41
C THR A 134 -34.30 -36.74 -20.45
N THR A 135 -33.17 -36.95 -19.78
CA THR A 135 -32.58 -35.94 -18.89
C THR A 135 -32.03 -34.78 -19.71
N LEU A 136 -32.43 -33.57 -19.32
CA LEU A 136 -31.95 -32.33 -19.90
C LEU A 136 -30.65 -31.93 -19.18
N ASN A 137 -29.55 -31.95 -19.93
CA ASN A 137 -28.21 -31.68 -19.41
C ASN A 137 -27.71 -30.32 -19.95
N THR A 138 -26.90 -29.62 -19.15
CA THR A 138 -26.13 -28.43 -19.55
C THR A 138 -24.63 -28.74 -19.55
N PHE A 139 -23.78 -27.75 -19.86
CA PHE A 139 -22.32 -27.96 -19.90
C PHE A 139 -21.74 -28.36 -18.53
N ASP A 140 -22.27 -27.80 -17.44
CA ASP A 140 -21.75 -28.05 -16.09
C ASP A 140 -22.14 -29.46 -15.57
N ASP A 141 -23.15 -30.11 -16.18
CA ASP A 141 -23.66 -31.45 -15.85
C ASP A 141 -22.91 -32.60 -16.58
N ILE A 142 -21.85 -32.29 -17.33
CA ILE A 142 -21.08 -33.26 -18.11
C ILE A 142 -20.16 -34.07 -17.19
N HIS A 143 -20.54 -35.31 -16.90
CA HIS A 143 -19.78 -36.23 -16.04
C HIS A 143 -19.37 -37.54 -16.73
N THR A 144 -19.94 -37.86 -17.90
CA THR A 144 -19.63 -39.08 -18.67
C THR A 144 -19.12 -38.79 -20.09
N ILE A 145 -18.39 -39.74 -20.66
CA ILE A 145 -17.83 -39.64 -22.02
C ILE A 145 -18.94 -39.51 -23.07
N ASP A 146 -20.06 -40.21 -22.90
CA ASP A 146 -21.22 -40.11 -23.80
C ASP A 146 -21.94 -38.76 -23.72
N GLN A 147 -22.03 -38.15 -22.52
CA GLN A 147 -22.51 -36.78 -22.36
C GLN A 147 -21.60 -35.79 -23.10
N LEU A 148 -20.28 -35.94 -22.99
CA LEU A 148 -19.31 -35.09 -23.67
C LEU A 148 -19.41 -35.20 -25.20
N HIS A 149 -19.50 -36.41 -25.75
CA HIS A 149 -19.73 -36.60 -27.19
C HIS A 149 -21.09 -36.05 -27.64
N SER A 150 -22.14 -36.18 -26.82
CA SER A 150 -23.46 -35.59 -27.10
C SER A 150 -23.42 -34.05 -27.11
N TRP A 151 -22.68 -33.43 -26.19
CA TRP A 151 -22.49 -31.98 -26.16
C TRP A 151 -21.69 -31.48 -27.38
N LEU A 152 -20.64 -32.21 -27.75
CA LEU A 152 -19.82 -31.94 -28.94
C LEU A 152 -20.65 -31.95 -30.23
N GLN A 153 -21.46 -33.00 -30.44
CA GLN A 153 -22.25 -33.18 -31.68
C GLN A 153 -23.56 -32.36 -31.70
N GLY A 154 -24.07 -31.96 -30.53
CA GLY A 154 -25.25 -31.11 -30.39
C GLY A 154 -24.88 -29.64 -30.19
N PRO A 155 -25.00 -29.09 -28.96
CA PRO A 155 -24.75 -27.69 -28.64
C PRO A 155 -23.52 -27.07 -29.29
N PHE A 156 -22.36 -27.70 -29.17
CA PHE A 156 -21.09 -27.16 -29.65
C PHE A 156 -21.06 -27.04 -31.18
N TYR A 157 -21.44 -28.11 -31.89
CA TYR A 157 -21.60 -28.09 -33.34
C TYR A 157 -22.62 -27.02 -33.79
N THR A 158 -23.78 -26.94 -33.14
CA THR A 158 -24.81 -25.94 -33.46
C THR A 158 -24.41 -24.50 -33.09
N ALA A 159 -23.51 -24.30 -32.13
CA ALA A 159 -23.02 -22.97 -31.77
C ALA A 159 -21.95 -22.45 -32.76
N ILE A 160 -21.20 -23.35 -33.40
CA ILE A 160 -20.16 -23.01 -34.40
C ILE A 160 -20.75 -22.87 -35.80
N TYR A 161 -21.61 -23.80 -36.22
CA TYR A 161 -22.15 -23.88 -37.60
C TYR A 161 -23.66 -23.54 -37.70
N GLY A 162 -24.31 -23.18 -36.59
CA GLY A 162 -25.73 -22.83 -36.59
C GLY A 162 -26.02 -21.56 -37.37
N THR A 163 -26.96 -21.62 -38.29
CA THR A 163 -27.27 -20.50 -39.19
C THR A 163 -28.10 -19.42 -38.47
N THR A 164 -27.46 -18.29 -38.13
CA THR A 164 -28.15 -17.04 -37.77
C THR A 164 -27.95 -15.97 -38.83
N PHE A 165 -28.97 -15.73 -39.67
CA PHE A 165 -29.10 -14.70 -40.73
C PHE A 165 -27.99 -14.61 -41.81
N ASN A 166 -26.71 -14.55 -41.44
CA ASN A 166 -25.56 -14.67 -42.33
C ASN A 166 -24.85 -16.01 -42.09
N ILE A 167 -24.35 -16.62 -43.16
CA ILE A 167 -23.85 -18.00 -43.17
C ILE A 167 -22.52 -18.15 -42.38
N ASP A 168 -21.77 -17.07 -42.20
CA ASP A 168 -20.41 -17.08 -41.63
C ASP A 168 -20.28 -16.39 -40.25
N THR A 169 -21.39 -16.07 -39.57
CA THR A 169 -21.37 -15.30 -38.31
C THR A 169 -22.07 -15.99 -37.14
N ILE A 170 -21.35 -16.16 -36.03
CA ILE A 170 -21.86 -16.55 -34.73
C ILE A 170 -22.54 -15.33 -34.08
N GLN A 171 -23.83 -15.42 -33.77
CA GLN A 171 -24.60 -14.33 -33.12
C GLN A 171 -24.50 -12.99 -33.90
N ASN A 172 -24.58 -13.06 -35.23
CA ASN A 172 -24.54 -11.95 -36.21
C ASN A 172 -23.25 -11.10 -36.27
N TYR A 173 -22.45 -11.03 -35.21
CA TYR A 173 -21.26 -10.15 -35.10
C TYR A 173 -19.94 -10.87 -34.81
N GLY A 174 -19.99 -12.12 -34.34
CA GLY A 174 -18.79 -12.94 -34.12
C GLY A 174 -18.39 -13.68 -35.39
N GLN A 175 -17.15 -13.51 -35.84
CA GLN A 175 -16.54 -14.29 -36.91
C GLN A 175 -15.56 -15.29 -36.29
N LEU A 176 -15.68 -16.58 -36.62
CA LEU A 176 -14.69 -17.57 -36.20
C LEU A 176 -13.33 -17.23 -36.83
N VAL A 177 -12.24 -17.39 -36.07
CA VAL A 177 -10.87 -17.13 -36.50
C VAL A 177 -10.07 -18.42 -36.44
N GLY A 178 -9.68 -18.92 -37.61
CA GLY A 178 -8.93 -20.17 -37.69
C GLY A 178 -9.82 -21.42 -37.60
N GLY A 179 -9.18 -22.59 -37.64
CA GLY A 179 -9.83 -23.85 -37.29
C GLY A 179 -10.03 -23.96 -35.76
N VAL A 180 -11.11 -24.62 -35.35
CA VAL A 180 -11.33 -24.97 -33.93
C VAL A 180 -10.48 -26.18 -33.57
N SER A 181 -9.74 -26.11 -32.47
CA SER A 181 -8.85 -27.19 -32.05
C SER A 181 -9.50 -28.02 -30.94
N ILE A 182 -9.39 -29.35 -31.03
CA ILE A 182 -9.67 -30.29 -29.94
C ILE A 182 -8.34 -30.97 -29.60
N GLY A 183 -7.70 -30.50 -28.53
CA GLY A 183 -6.45 -31.03 -28.00
C GLY A 183 -6.68 -31.99 -26.83
N GLN A 184 -5.85 -33.02 -26.71
CA GLN A 184 -5.91 -34.01 -25.65
C GLN A 184 -4.54 -34.28 -25.03
N LEU A 185 -4.55 -34.53 -23.71
CA LEU A 185 -3.42 -35.08 -22.96
C LEU A 185 -3.74 -36.48 -22.43
N ARG A 186 -2.80 -37.39 -22.63
CA ARG A 186 -2.90 -38.82 -22.34
C ARG A 186 -1.74 -39.25 -21.45
N VAL A 187 -1.96 -40.26 -20.62
CA VAL A 187 -0.93 -40.84 -19.74
C VAL A 187 -0.69 -42.30 -20.05
N GLN A 188 0.54 -42.75 -19.79
CA GLN A 188 0.96 -44.13 -20.02
C GLN A 188 0.20 -45.11 -19.10
N ARG A 189 -0.01 -46.31 -19.63
CA ARG A 189 -0.61 -47.46 -18.94
C ARG A 189 0.43 -48.15 -18.07
N GLN A 190 0.15 -48.33 -16.79
CA GLN A 190 1.04 -48.98 -15.82
C GLN A 190 0.35 -50.16 -15.15
N ASN A 191 1.08 -51.21 -14.80
CA ASN A 191 0.56 -52.31 -13.98
C ASN A 191 0.44 -51.85 -12.52
N CYS A 192 -0.74 -52.03 -11.91
CA CYS A 192 -0.99 -51.66 -10.51
C CYS A 192 -1.69 -52.75 -9.70
N THR A 193 -1.53 -54.04 -10.08
CA THR A 193 -2.06 -55.18 -9.31
C THR A 193 -1.63 -55.19 -7.84
N SER A 194 -0.43 -54.68 -7.53
CA SER A 194 0.09 -54.57 -6.16
C SER A 194 -0.72 -53.63 -5.26
N ARG A 195 -1.68 -52.87 -5.81
CA ARG A 195 -2.52 -51.92 -5.07
C ARG A 195 -3.89 -52.48 -4.65
N TYR A 196 -4.19 -53.76 -4.93
CA TYR A 196 -5.45 -54.35 -4.45
C TYR A 196 -5.51 -54.31 -2.91
N PRO A 197 -6.67 -53.97 -2.31
CA PRO A 197 -6.85 -54.07 -0.87
C PRO A 197 -6.61 -55.50 -0.36
N SER A 198 -6.02 -55.63 0.82
CA SER A 198 -5.78 -56.94 1.45
C SER A 198 -7.09 -57.72 1.60
N GLY A 199 -7.16 -58.89 0.97
CA GLY A 199 -8.36 -59.75 0.94
C GLY A 199 -9.14 -59.72 -0.38
N VAL A 200 -8.82 -58.82 -1.32
CA VAL A 200 -9.45 -58.77 -2.65
C VAL A 200 -8.56 -59.50 -3.67
N THR A 201 -8.91 -60.74 -4.02
CA THR A 201 -8.25 -61.51 -5.08
C THR A 201 -9.11 -61.57 -6.35
N ASN A 202 -8.55 -61.18 -7.49
CA ASN A 202 -9.19 -61.33 -8.80
C ASN A 202 -8.69 -62.62 -9.48
N ASN A 203 -9.59 -63.43 -10.03
CA ASN A 203 -9.27 -64.64 -10.79
C ASN A 203 -8.73 -64.36 -12.21
N SER A 204 -8.57 -63.09 -12.60
CA SER A 204 -8.15 -62.68 -13.94
C SER A 204 -7.02 -61.63 -13.93
N THR A 205 -6.32 -61.59 -15.06
CA THR A 205 -5.02 -60.95 -15.32
C THR A 205 -4.91 -59.48 -14.92
N VAL A 206 -3.71 -59.09 -14.50
CA VAL A 206 -3.11 -57.74 -14.50
C VAL A 206 -4.10 -56.56 -14.58
N TYR A 207 -4.36 -55.94 -13.43
CA TYR A 207 -5.06 -54.65 -13.37
C TYR A 207 -4.13 -53.50 -13.75
N TYR A 208 -4.62 -52.58 -14.57
CA TYR A 208 -3.85 -51.47 -15.11
C TYR A 208 -4.38 -50.11 -14.62
N CYS A 209 -3.45 -49.23 -14.27
CA CYS A 209 -3.69 -47.85 -13.88
C CYS A 209 -3.08 -46.89 -14.91
N TYR A 210 -3.45 -45.62 -14.80
CA TYR A 210 -3.09 -44.57 -15.73
C TYR A 210 -2.58 -43.35 -14.96
N GLY A 211 -1.40 -42.85 -15.33
CA GLY A 211 -0.74 -41.70 -14.68
C GLY A 211 0.32 -42.11 -13.66
N THR A 212 0.58 -41.24 -12.68
CA THR A 212 1.57 -41.48 -11.61
C THR A 212 1.07 -42.53 -10.58
N THR A 213 1.87 -42.78 -9.54
CA THR A 213 1.46 -43.61 -8.38
C THR A 213 0.19 -43.11 -7.67
N SER A 214 -0.21 -41.84 -7.84
CA SER A 214 -1.49 -41.29 -7.37
C SER A 214 -2.55 -41.16 -8.48
N GLY A 215 -2.27 -41.62 -9.70
CA GLY A 215 -3.13 -41.51 -10.88
C GLY A 215 -3.17 -40.12 -11.53
N LEU A 216 -2.43 -39.17 -10.95
CA LEU A 216 -2.33 -37.78 -11.44
C LEU A 216 -1.53 -37.70 -12.75
N TYR A 217 -1.72 -36.60 -13.47
CA TYR A 217 -0.90 -36.25 -14.63
C TYR A 217 0.48 -35.74 -14.20
N SER A 218 1.52 -36.14 -14.93
CA SER A 218 2.87 -35.58 -14.89
C SER A 218 3.49 -35.72 -16.28
N THR A 219 4.36 -34.79 -16.68
CA THR A 219 5.08 -34.86 -17.96
C THR A 219 5.95 -36.12 -18.09
N SER A 220 6.41 -36.68 -16.97
CA SER A 220 7.19 -37.93 -16.93
C SER A 220 6.38 -39.20 -17.23
N VAL A 221 5.04 -39.14 -17.21
CA VAL A 221 4.14 -40.27 -17.50
C VAL A 221 3.18 -39.97 -18.65
N GLU A 222 3.47 -38.93 -19.44
CA GLU A 222 2.74 -38.61 -20.66
C GLU A 222 2.93 -39.72 -21.71
N SER A 223 1.85 -40.15 -22.37
CA SER A 223 1.94 -41.10 -23.49
C SER A 223 2.11 -40.33 -24.79
N THR A 224 3.11 -40.73 -25.58
CA THR A 224 3.44 -40.21 -26.92
C THR A 224 3.02 -41.19 -28.02
N ASP A 225 2.42 -42.32 -27.66
CA ASP A 225 2.12 -43.43 -28.55
C ASP A 225 0.89 -43.11 -29.42
N ALA A 226 0.92 -43.51 -30.68
CA ALA A 226 -0.25 -43.41 -31.55
C ALA A 226 -1.37 -44.35 -31.05
N PHE A 227 -2.62 -43.96 -31.23
CA PHE A 227 -3.78 -44.73 -30.78
C PHE A 227 -5.01 -44.54 -31.67
N GLY A 228 -6.02 -45.38 -31.47
CA GLY A 228 -7.31 -45.36 -32.17
C GLY A 228 -7.87 -46.77 -32.33
N SER A 229 -9.19 -46.93 -32.33
CA SER A 229 -9.84 -48.24 -32.47
C SER A 229 -9.98 -48.73 -33.92
N GLY A 230 -9.66 -47.89 -34.92
CA GLY A 230 -9.77 -48.21 -36.34
C GLY A 230 -8.52 -48.89 -36.87
N SER A 231 -7.41 -48.16 -36.91
CA SER A 231 -6.10 -48.63 -37.41
C SER A 231 -5.05 -48.82 -36.32
N GLY A 232 -5.31 -48.36 -35.10
CA GLY A 232 -4.31 -48.26 -34.03
C GLY A 232 -3.43 -47.00 -34.11
N SER A 233 -3.47 -46.28 -35.24
CA SER A 233 -2.71 -45.04 -35.47
C SER A 233 -3.58 -43.91 -36.04
N ASP A 234 -4.88 -43.93 -35.76
CA ASP A 234 -5.84 -42.92 -36.25
C ASP A 234 -5.54 -41.53 -35.65
N PHE A 235 -4.93 -41.50 -34.46
CA PHE A 235 -4.49 -40.31 -33.75
C PHE A 235 -3.00 -40.40 -33.45
N THR A 236 -2.20 -39.48 -34.00
CA THR A 236 -0.74 -39.44 -33.82
C THR A 236 -0.28 -38.21 -33.03
N TRP A 237 0.83 -38.35 -32.31
CA TRP A 237 1.40 -37.30 -31.48
C TRP A 237 2.02 -36.19 -32.35
N ALA A 238 1.73 -34.92 -32.03
CA ALA A 238 2.21 -33.73 -32.74
C ALA A 238 1.84 -33.63 -34.25
N GLN A 239 0.78 -34.29 -34.69
CA GLN A 239 0.36 -34.32 -36.10
C GLN A 239 0.01 -32.93 -36.68
N SER A 240 -0.68 -32.11 -35.88
CA SER A 240 -1.32 -30.86 -36.34
C SER A 240 -0.67 -29.59 -35.82
N THR A 241 0.24 -29.70 -34.85
CA THR A 241 0.81 -28.57 -34.09
C THR A 241 2.21 -28.92 -33.59
N ASP A 242 3.16 -27.99 -33.69
CA ASP A 242 4.45 -28.12 -33.02
C ASP A 242 4.27 -27.99 -31.50
N VAL A 243 4.39 -29.13 -30.82
CA VAL A 243 4.18 -29.28 -29.38
C VAL A 243 5.28 -28.57 -28.58
N ASN A 244 6.52 -28.53 -29.08
CA ASN A 244 7.63 -27.88 -28.40
C ASN A 244 7.46 -26.36 -28.48
N ALA A 245 7.26 -25.82 -29.68
CA ALA A 245 6.98 -24.40 -29.87
C ALA A 245 5.70 -23.92 -29.16
N CYS A 246 4.72 -24.82 -28.92
CA CYS A 246 3.57 -24.51 -28.08
C CYS A 246 3.90 -24.49 -26.59
N ARG A 247 4.69 -25.45 -26.09
CA ARG A 247 5.05 -25.58 -24.66
C ARG A 247 6.02 -24.50 -24.20
N ASP A 248 6.96 -24.10 -25.04
CA ASP A 248 7.99 -23.09 -24.74
C ASP A 248 7.42 -21.66 -24.58
N LYS A 249 6.20 -21.40 -25.07
CA LYS A 249 5.53 -20.10 -24.89
C LYS A 249 5.18 -19.84 -23.42
N PHE A 250 5.47 -18.62 -22.95
CA PHE A 250 4.97 -18.16 -21.65
C PHE A 250 3.43 -18.25 -21.61
N PHE A 251 2.88 -18.71 -20.47
CA PHE A 251 1.45 -18.96 -20.28
C PHE A 251 0.82 -20.05 -21.18
N SER A 252 1.63 -20.91 -21.82
CA SER A 252 1.16 -22.14 -22.48
C SER A 252 0.44 -23.10 -21.53
N THR A 253 0.86 -23.13 -20.26
CA THR A 253 0.29 -24.03 -19.25
C THR A 253 -1.13 -23.66 -18.86
N THR A 254 -1.98 -24.69 -18.76
CA THR A 254 -3.39 -24.60 -18.40
C THR A 254 -3.56 -25.00 -16.93
N HIS A 255 -4.26 -24.14 -16.18
CA HIS A 255 -4.69 -24.41 -14.81
C HIS A 255 -6.16 -24.87 -14.81
N THR A 256 -6.46 -25.95 -14.11
CA THR A 256 -7.80 -26.56 -14.04
C THR A 256 -8.43 -26.42 -12.64
N THR A 257 -9.70 -26.79 -12.50
CA THR A 257 -10.51 -26.68 -11.27
C THR A 257 -9.94 -27.50 -10.09
N SER A 258 -9.18 -28.55 -10.37
CA SER A 258 -8.44 -29.36 -9.38
C SER A 258 -7.14 -28.72 -8.88
N ASN A 259 -6.74 -27.59 -9.45
CA ASN A 259 -5.44 -26.93 -9.24
C ASN A 259 -4.23 -27.72 -9.80
N ILE A 260 -4.47 -28.66 -10.73
CA ILE A 260 -3.41 -29.31 -11.51
C ILE A 260 -3.02 -28.43 -12.71
N LYS A 261 -1.73 -28.44 -13.04
CA LYS A 261 -1.16 -27.76 -14.21
C LYS A 261 -0.94 -28.74 -15.35
N TYR A 262 -1.41 -28.38 -16.54
CA TYR A 262 -1.27 -29.18 -17.75
C TYR A 262 -0.51 -28.39 -18.83
N PRO A 263 0.43 -29.02 -19.58
CA PRO A 263 1.10 -28.38 -20.71
C PRO A 263 0.17 -28.23 -21.92
N CYS A 264 0.67 -27.67 -23.02
CA CYS A 264 -0.03 -27.66 -24.29
C CYS A 264 -0.30 -29.11 -24.79
N PRO A 265 -1.52 -29.42 -25.27
CA PRO A 265 -1.91 -30.76 -25.72
C PRO A 265 -1.12 -31.19 -26.95
N ALA A 266 -0.88 -32.49 -27.09
CA ALA A 266 -0.03 -33.04 -28.15
C ALA A 266 -0.79 -33.83 -29.22
N PHE A 267 -1.91 -34.46 -28.86
CA PHE A 267 -2.86 -35.00 -29.81
C PHE A 267 -3.87 -33.89 -30.08
N VAL A 268 -3.86 -33.30 -31.27
CA VAL A 268 -4.71 -32.17 -31.64
C VAL A 268 -5.44 -32.51 -32.93
N GLN A 269 -6.77 -32.36 -32.91
CA GLN A 269 -7.63 -32.55 -34.08
C GLN A 269 -8.30 -31.23 -34.46
N ILE A 270 -8.38 -30.97 -35.77
CA ILE A 270 -8.86 -29.70 -36.32
C ILE A 270 -10.27 -29.84 -36.86
N ILE A 271 -11.14 -28.92 -36.46
CA ILE A 271 -12.48 -28.73 -37.01
C ILE A 271 -12.42 -27.50 -37.94
N PRO A 272 -12.59 -27.67 -39.27
CA PRO A 272 -12.42 -26.58 -40.23
C PRO A 272 -13.63 -25.63 -40.24
N GLN A 273 -13.37 -24.32 -40.29
CA GLN A 273 -14.42 -23.30 -40.37
C GLN A 273 -15.30 -23.47 -41.61
N SER A 274 -14.68 -23.81 -42.75
CA SER A 274 -15.32 -23.71 -44.07
C SER A 274 -16.31 -24.83 -44.42
N SER A 275 -16.50 -25.85 -43.58
CA SER A 275 -17.36 -26.99 -43.91
C SER A 275 -18.00 -27.62 -42.66
N ASN A 276 -19.31 -27.43 -42.55
CA ASN A 276 -20.16 -28.04 -41.52
C ASN A 276 -20.21 -29.58 -41.65
N THR A 277 -20.25 -30.11 -42.87
CA THR A 277 -20.24 -31.57 -43.11
C THR A 277 -18.93 -32.21 -42.67
N ILE A 278 -17.78 -31.62 -43.01
CA ILE A 278 -16.48 -32.12 -42.55
C ILE A 278 -16.41 -32.03 -41.02
N GLY A 279 -16.80 -30.90 -40.42
CA GLY A 279 -16.86 -30.74 -38.97
C GLY A 279 -17.65 -31.85 -38.26
N MET A 280 -18.86 -32.17 -38.73
CA MET A 280 -19.68 -33.26 -38.16
C MET A 280 -19.06 -34.65 -38.39
N THR A 281 -18.45 -34.90 -39.56
CA THR A 281 -17.73 -36.17 -39.79
C THR A 281 -16.51 -36.33 -38.88
N THR A 282 -15.77 -35.26 -38.59
CA THR A 282 -14.69 -35.28 -37.60
C THR A 282 -15.23 -35.55 -36.19
N LEU A 283 -16.29 -34.85 -35.76
CA LEU A 283 -16.89 -35.08 -34.43
C LEU A 283 -17.42 -36.51 -34.24
N SER A 284 -17.96 -37.12 -35.29
CA SER A 284 -18.39 -38.53 -35.26
C SER A 284 -17.22 -39.52 -35.32
N SER A 285 -16.11 -39.19 -36.03
CA SER A 285 -14.92 -40.04 -36.07
C SER A 285 -14.17 -40.06 -34.73
N LEU A 286 -14.13 -38.94 -34.01
CA LEU A 286 -13.59 -38.87 -32.64
C LEU A 286 -14.30 -39.84 -31.69
N GLN A 287 -15.62 -39.96 -31.78
CA GLN A 287 -16.38 -40.93 -30.99
C GLN A 287 -16.15 -42.36 -31.50
N ARG A 288 -16.28 -42.59 -32.81
CA ARG A 288 -16.15 -43.93 -33.42
C ARG A 288 -14.79 -44.58 -33.20
N TYR A 289 -13.71 -43.80 -33.27
CA TYR A 289 -12.34 -44.30 -33.10
C TYR A 289 -11.83 -44.23 -31.66
N GLY A 290 -12.68 -43.84 -30.70
CA GLY A 290 -12.34 -43.82 -29.27
C GLY A 290 -11.26 -42.79 -28.93
N TYR A 291 -11.39 -41.56 -29.43
CA TYR A 291 -10.46 -40.47 -29.11
C TYR A 291 -10.35 -40.24 -27.59
N ILE A 292 -11.48 -40.34 -26.88
CA ILE A 292 -11.55 -40.19 -25.42
C ILE A 292 -11.69 -41.57 -24.78
N ASP A 293 -10.79 -41.89 -23.85
CA ASP A 293 -10.70 -43.19 -23.17
C ASP A 293 -10.15 -43.05 -21.73
N LEU A 294 -9.93 -44.18 -21.04
CA LEU A 294 -9.41 -44.24 -19.66
C LEU A 294 -7.99 -43.65 -19.47
N ALA A 295 -7.20 -43.59 -20.54
CA ALA A 295 -5.85 -42.99 -20.54
C ALA A 295 -5.88 -41.46 -20.65
N THR A 296 -7.04 -40.88 -20.94
CA THR A 296 -7.23 -39.44 -21.06
C THR A 296 -7.15 -38.77 -19.68
N ARG A 297 -6.51 -37.59 -19.61
CA ARG A 297 -6.47 -36.78 -18.38
C ARG A 297 -7.01 -35.37 -18.57
N LEU A 298 -6.91 -34.81 -19.77
CA LEU A 298 -7.49 -33.53 -20.12
C LEU A 298 -7.87 -33.52 -21.60
N VAL A 299 -9.05 -33.00 -21.91
CA VAL A 299 -9.41 -32.52 -23.26
C VAL A 299 -9.57 -31.01 -23.18
N ILE A 300 -8.94 -30.28 -24.09
CA ILE A 300 -8.99 -28.83 -24.24
C ILE A 300 -9.61 -28.55 -25.61
N ILE A 301 -10.58 -27.65 -25.67
CA ILE A 301 -11.15 -27.16 -26.92
C ILE A 301 -10.92 -25.66 -27.01
N GLU A 302 -10.20 -25.22 -28.04
CA GLU A 302 -9.89 -23.80 -28.27
C GLU A 302 -10.76 -23.26 -29.42
N VAL A 303 -11.55 -22.23 -29.14
CA VAL A 303 -12.42 -21.53 -30.10
C VAL A 303 -12.10 -20.04 -30.06
N ASN A 304 -11.70 -19.46 -31.20
CA ASN A 304 -11.35 -18.04 -31.30
C ASN A 304 -12.39 -17.32 -32.16
N ILE A 305 -12.97 -16.23 -31.65
CA ILE A 305 -14.07 -15.51 -32.29
C ILE A 305 -13.74 -14.00 -32.30
N ALA A 306 -13.50 -13.43 -33.47
CA ALA A 306 -13.30 -11.99 -33.64
C ALA A 306 -14.64 -11.25 -33.74
N ASN A 307 -14.70 -10.06 -33.14
CA ASN A 307 -15.73 -9.07 -33.40
C ASN A 307 -15.07 -7.82 -33.98
N VAL A 308 -15.26 -7.61 -35.29
CA VAL A 308 -14.64 -6.51 -36.04
C VAL A 308 -15.12 -5.15 -35.54
N MET A 309 -16.39 -5.03 -35.11
CA MET A 309 -16.99 -3.78 -34.63
C MET A 309 -16.44 -3.35 -33.27
N LEU A 310 -16.04 -4.30 -32.42
CA LEU A 310 -15.40 -4.04 -31.13
C LEU A 310 -13.87 -4.00 -31.23
N GLY A 311 -13.28 -4.39 -32.36
CA GLY A 311 -11.83 -4.53 -32.52
C GLY A 311 -11.21 -5.54 -31.54
N GLN A 312 -11.94 -6.62 -31.22
CA GLN A 312 -11.58 -7.56 -30.15
C GLN A 312 -11.74 -9.02 -30.60
N VAL A 313 -10.88 -9.90 -30.07
CA VAL A 313 -10.95 -11.35 -30.21
C VAL A 313 -11.32 -11.96 -28.86
N LEU A 314 -12.36 -12.78 -28.87
CA LEU A 314 -12.78 -13.63 -27.76
C LEU A 314 -12.13 -15.00 -27.93
N VAL A 315 -11.36 -15.40 -26.92
CA VAL A 315 -10.65 -16.68 -26.85
C VAL A 315 -11.37 -17.53 -25.81
N LEU A 316 -12.02 -18.60 -26.28
CA LEU A 316 -12.79 -19.54 -25.45
C LEU A 316 -12.02 -20.86 -25.33
N HIS A 317 -11.88 -21.32 -24.08
CA HIS A 317 -11.33 -22.61 -23.74
C HIS A 317 -12.33 -23.40 -22.90
N PHE A 318 -12.72 -24.56 -23.42
CA PHE A 318 -13.45 -25.57 -22.67
C PHE A 318 -12.45 -26.64 -22.25
N HIS A 319 -12.35 -26.91 -20.95
CA HIS A 319 -11.50 -27.97 -20.42
C HIS A 319 -12.37 -29.03 -19.76
N PHE A 320 -12.16 -30.28 -20.17
CA PHE A 320 -12.77 -31.46 -19.58
C PHE A 320 -11.67 -32.26 -18.90
N GLU A 321 -11.58 -32.14 -17.57
CA GLU A 321 -10.59 -32.82 -16.75
C GLU A 321 -11.12 -34.20 -16.35
N PHE A 322 -10.26 -35.22 -16.47
CA PHE A 322 -10.57 -36.60 -16.09
C PHE A 322 -9.73 -36.96 -14.85
N PRO A 323 -10.26 -36.73 -13.63
CA PRO A 323 -9.51 -37.00 -12.42
C PRO A 323 -9.31 -38.52 -12.21
N PRO A 324 -8.31 -38.95 -11.42
CA PRO A 324 -8.08 -40.37 -11.15
C PRO A 324 -9.20 -41.07 -10.37
N GLY A 325 -10.12 -40.31 -9.77
CA GLY A 325 -11.35 -40.84 -9.16
C GLY A 325 -12.45 -41.20 -10.17
N GLY A 326 -12.26 -40.90 -11.46
CA GLY A 326 -13.26 -41.09 -12.51
C GLY A 326 -14.22 -39.91 -12.66
N GLY A 327 -15.12 -40.01 -13.65
CA GLY A 327 -16.00 -38.92 -14.07
C GLY A 327 -15.28 -37.85 -14.89
N ILE A 328 -15.98 -36.75 -15.16
CA ILE A 328 -15.48 -35.57 -15.89
C ILE A 328 -15.79 -34.32 -15.07
N ILE A 329 -14.82 -33.42 -14.99
CA ILE A 329 -14.97 -32.08 -14.42
C ILE A 329 -14.90 -31.07 -15.58
N PRO A 330 -16.03 -30.51 -16.02
CA PRO A 330 -16.07 -29.47 -17.04
C PRO A 330 -15.66 -28.11 -16.44
N SER A 331 -15.01 -27.27 -17.25
CA SER A 331 -14.66 -25.90 -16.86
C SER A 331 -14.50 -24.99 -18.09
N THR A 332 -14.82 -23.70 -17.94
CA THR A 332 -14.69 -22.72 -19.02
C THR A 332 -13.79 -21.55 -18.65
N ALA A 333 -12.91 -21.17 -19.57
CA ALA A 333 -12.22 -19.89 -19.54
C ALA A 333 -12.58 -19.10 -20.81
N ALA A 334 -13.09 -17.89 -20.62
CA ALA A 334 -13.41 -16.95 -21.71
C ALA A 334 -12.61 -15.67 -21.47
N LYS A 335 -11.80 -15.27 -22.45
CA LYS A 335 -10.92 -14.09 -22.34
C LYS A 335 -11.02 -13.23 -23.59
N LEU A 336 -11.03 -11.92 -23.38
CA LEU A 336 -11.16 -10.92 -24.43
C LEU A 336 -9.84 -10.19 -24.58
N ALA A 337 -9.35 -10.06 -25.81
CA ALA A 337 -8.11 -9.36 -26.13
C ALA A 337 -8.32 -8.46 -27.36
N PRO A 338 -7.59 -7.34 -27.49
CA PRO A 338 -7.73 -6.44 -28.64
C PRO A 338 -7.17 -7.09 -29.91
N TYR A 339 -7.61 -6.60 -31.06
CA TYR A 339 -6.96 -6.88 -32.33
C TYR A 339 -5.78 -5.92 -32.54
N LEU A 340 -4.64 -6.41 -33.04
CA LEU A 340 -3.52 -5.56 -33.42
C LEU A 340 -3.81 -4.90 -34.79
N THR A 341 -4.08 -3.61 -34.79
CA THR A 341 -4.14 -2.81 -36.01
C THR A 341 -2.73 -2.37 -36.42
N ASN A 342 -2.26 -2.76 -37.60
CA ASN A 342 -0.91 -2.44 -38.08
C ASN A 342 -0.66 -0.94 -38.35
N ALA A 343 -1.71 -0.10 -38.34
CA ALA A 343 -1.62 1.34 -38.48
C ALA A 343 -1.63 2.02 -37.10
N PHE A 344 -0.64 2.88 -36.84
CA PHE A 344 -0.67 3.79 -35.70
C PHE A 344 -1.70 4.88 -35.95
N ASP A 345 -2.85 4.80 -35.29
CA ASP A 345 -3.82 5.90 -35.26
C ASP A 345 -3.48 6.87 -34.12
N PHE A 346 -3.13 8.10 -34.48
CA PHE A 346 -2.87 9.19 -33.54
C PHE A 346 -4.12 9.52 -32.70
N SER A 347 -5.32 9.40 -33.27
CA SER A 347 -6.60 9.67 -32.59
C SER A 347 -6.86 8.70 -31.43
N SER A 348 -6.44 7.44 -31.57
CA SER A 348 -6.51 6.43 -30.52
C SER A 348 -5.30 6.46 -29.56
N SER A 349 -4.12 6.85 -30.06
CA SER A 349 -2.85 6.63 -29.36
C SER A 349 -2.27 7.83 -28.60
N TRP A 350 -2.78 9.06 -28.80
CA TRP A 350 -2.26 10.28 -28.16
C TRP A 350 -2.25 10.18 -26.62
N SER A 351 -3.27 9.55 -26.04
CA SER A 351 -3.45 9.42 -24.59
C SER A 351 -2.34 8.58 -23.96
N LEU A 352 -1.92 7.50 -24.62
CA LEU A 352 -0.81 6.63 -24.21
C LEU A 352 0.53 7.38 -24.19
N ILE A 353 0.78 8.25 -25.18
CA ILE A 353 2.00 9.06 -25.24
C ILE A 353 2.05 10.05 -24.07
N ILE A 354 0.94 10.74 -23.79
CA ILE A 354 0.86 11.70 -22.67
C ILE A 354 1.02 10.99 -21.32
N VAL A 355 0.39 9.83 -21.13
CA VAL A 355 0.60 8.99 -19.93
C VAL A 355 2.07 8.60 -19.78
N GLY A 356 2.74 8.19 -20.87
CA GLY A 356 4.18 7.91 -20.86
C GLY A 356 5.03 9.10 -20.39
N LEU A 357 4.72 10.32 -20.84
CA LEU A 357 5.39 11.54 -20.40
C LEU A 357 5.16 11.83 -18.91
N PHE A 358 3.96 11.60 -18.37
CA PHE A 358 3.70 11.71 -16.94
C PHE A 358 4.50 10.69 -16.12
N TYR A 359 4.63 9.44 -16.56
CA TYR A 359 5.46 8.45 -15.88
C TYR A 359 6.95 8.81 -15.90
N LEU A 360 7.47 9.35 -17.02
CA LEU A 360 8.84 9.89 -17.07
C LEU A 360 9.03 11.06 -16.09
N TYR A 361 8.04 11.94 -15.96
CA TYR A 361 8.03 13.01 -14.95
C TYR A 361 8.05 12.46 -13.52
N PHE A 362 7.21 11.47 -13.20
CA PHE A 362 7.19 10.85 -11.86
C PHE A 362 8.50 10.12 -11.53
N VAL A 363 9.11 9.42 -12.49
CA VAL A 363 10.44 8.81 -12.32
C VAL A 363 11.50 9.89 -12.04
N ALA A 364 11.50 10.99 -12.78
CA ALA A 364 12.41 12.11 -12.54
C ALA A 364 12.17 12.78 -11.16
N GLN A 365 10.91 12.91 -10.73
CA GLN A 365 10.54 13.43 -9.41
C GLN A 365 11.01 12.50 -8.28
N LEU A 366 10.87 11.18 -8.44
CA LEU A 366 11.35 10.18 -7.49
C LEU A 366 12.88 10.22 -7.38
N LEU A 367 13.59 10.19 -8.52
CA LEU A 367 15.06 10.24 -8.57
C LEU A 367 15.62 11.54 -7.96
N THR A 368 15.01 12.70 -8.24
CA THR A 368 15.43 13.97 -7.66
C THR A 368 15.13 14.07 -6.16
N SER A 369 14.04 13.46 -5.69
CA SER A 369 13.70 13.38 -4.26
C SER A 369 14.68 12.47 -3.52
N ALA A 370 14.98 11.29 -4.07
CA ALA A 370 15.97 10.36 -3.53
C ALA A 370 17.37 11.00 -3.45
N ARG A 371 17.81 11.73 -4.49
CA ARG A 371 19.11 12.43 -4.49
C ARG A 371 19.20 13.59 -3.49
N LYS A 372 18.10 14.32 -3.24
CA LYS A 372 18.10 15.51 -2.37
C LYS A 372 17.88 15.20 -0.89
N ILE A 373 17.01 14.24 -0.59
CA ILE A 373 16.58 13.92 0.79
C ILE A 373 17.28 12.66 1.30
N GLY A 374 17.64 11.73 0.41
CA GLY A 374 18.23 10.44 0.75
C GLY A 374 17.24 9.48 1.44
N TRP A 375 17.80 8.48 2.12
CA TRP A 375 17.07 7.47 2.90
C TRP A 375 15.93 8.00 3.80
N PRO A 376 16.04 9.17 4.48
CA PRO A 376 14.93 9.72 5.27
C PRO A 376 13.61 9.90 4.53
N ALA A 377 13.59 10.04 3.20
CA ALA A 377 12.36 10.15 2.41
C ALA A 377 11.48 8.88 2.51
N PHE A 378 12.11 7.70 2.51
CA PHE A 378 11.46 6.39 2.47
C PHE A 378 10.87 5.94 3.82
N ARG A 379 10.96 6.78 4.86
CA ARG A 379 10.21 6.61 6.12
C ARG A 379 8.73 6.97 6.00
N SER A 380 8.33 7.60 4.89
CA SER A 380 6.94 7.91 4.59
C SER A 380 6.36 6.91 3.58
N LEU A 381 5.05 6.68 3.64
CA LEU A 381 4.36 5.72 2.76
C LEU A 381 4.26 6.21 1.29
N ALA A 382 4.29 7.53 1.07
CA ALA A 382 4.09 8.13 -0.25
C ALA A 382 5.09 7.67 -1.34
N PRO A 383 6.43 7.69 -1.14
CA PRO A 383 7.38 7.21 -2.15
C PRO A 383 7.26 5.71 -2.46
N TRP A 384 6.79 4.89 -1.52
CA TRP A 384 6.55 3.47 -1.76
C TRP A 384 5.38 3.24 -2.71
N VAL A 385 4.30 4.02 -2.57
CA VAL A 385 3.17 4.02 -3.51
C VAL A 385 3.63 4.47 -4.90
N ASP A 386 4.47 5.51 -5.00
CA ASP A 386 5.03 5.96 -6.28
C ASP A 386 5.87 4.86 -6.96
N ILE A 387 6.77 4.21 -6.21
CA ILE A 387 7.61 3.11 -6.72
C ILE A 387 6.74 1.94 -7.21
N LEU A 388 5.76 1.51 -6.42
CA LEU A 388 4.87 0.40 -6.79
C LEU A 388 4.02 0.74 -8.02
N ASN A 389 3.55 1.98 -8.15
CA ASN A 389 2.77 2.44 -9.30
C ASN A 389 3.62 2.47 -10.59
N VAL A 390 4.83 3.04 -10.51
CA VAL A 390 5.79 3.03 -11.64
C VAL A 390 6.18 1.60 -12.02
N LEU A 391 6.43 0.72 -11.04
CA LEU A 391 6.78 -0.69 -11.30
C LEU A 391 5.63 -1.44 -11.99
N ALA A 392 4.39 -1.30 -11.48
CA ALA A 392 3.21 -1.90 -12.09
C ALA A 392 2.99 -1.41 -13.53
N TYR A 393 3.20 -0.12 -13.79
CA TYR A 393 3.13 0.46 -15.14
C TYR A 393 4.21 -0.10 -16.09
N ILE A 394 5.45 -0.23 -15.63
CA ILE A 394 6.55 -0.82 -16.43
C ILE A 394 6.25 -2.29 -16.75
N VAL A 395 5.79 -3.09 -15.78
CA VAL A 395 5.44 -4.50 -15.98
C VAL A 395 4.23 -4.64 -16.92
N MET A 396 3.20 -3.80 -16.78
CA MET A 396 2.07 -3.73 -17.71
C MET A 396 2.54 -3.50 -19.15
N TRP A 397 3.43 -2.53 -19.38
CA TRP A 397 3.95 -2.25 -20.72
C TRP A 397 4.86 -3.35 -21.25
N LEU A 398 5.71 -3.96 -20.41
CA LEU A 398 6.53 -5.10 -20.80
C LEU A 398 5.64 -6.24 -21.33
N LEU A 399 4.58 -6.59 -20.59
CA LEU A 399 3.60 -7.61 -21.00
C LEU A 399 2.86 -7.23 -22.29
N ARG A 400 2.53 -5.95 -22.49
CA ARG A 400 1.92 -5.49 -23.75
C ARG A 400 2.90 -5.54 -24.92
N THR A 401 4.18 -5.22 -24.71
CA THR A 401 5.20 -5.30 -25.78
C THR A 401 5.52 -6.74 -26.18
N THR A 402 5.64 -7.68 -25.22
CA THR A 402 5.79 -9.11 -25.56
C THR A 402 4.56 -9.64 -26.27
N MET A 403 3.35 -9.29 -25.79
CA MET A 403 2.09 -9.61 -26.46
C MET A 403 2.02 -9.10 -27.92
N THR A 404 2.55 -7.90 -28.21
CA THR A 404 2.59 -7.39 -29.60
C THR A 404 3.61 -8.08 -30.50
N LEU A 405 4.69 -8.65 -29.94
CA LEU A 405 5.69 -9.40 -30.69
C LEU A 405 5.24 -10.84 -30.97
N ASP A 406 4.50 -11.45 -30.03
CA ASP A 406 4.00 -12.83 -30.12
C ASP A 406 2.61 -12.94 -30.81
N PHE A 407 2.13 -11.88 -31.47
CA PHE A 407 0.80 -11.87 -32.11
C PHE A 407 0.74 -12.86 -33.30
N PRO A 408 -0.18 -13.86 -33.28
CA PRO A 408 -0.27 -14.84 -34.35
C PRO A 408 -0.88 -14.26 -35.63
N SER A 409 -0.17 -14.41 -36.75
CA SER A 409 -0.55 -13.90 -38.07
C SER A 409 -1.50 -14.83 -38.84
N THR A 410 -2.68 -15.13 -38.27
CA THR A 410 -3.75 -15.84 -39.00
C THR A 410 -4.75 -14.89 -39.65
N THR A 411 -5.14 -15.20 -40.89
CA THR A 411 -6.31 -14.60 -41.51
C THR A 411 -7.59 -15.18 -40.89
N ILE A 412 -8.62 -14.35 -40.77
CA ILE A 412 -9.91 -14.72 -40.14
C ILE A 412 -10.50 -15.96 -40.84
N THR A 413 -10.34 -16.08 -42.15
CA THR A 413 -10.89 -17.17 -42.99
C THR A 413 -9.93 -18.36 -43.20
N SER A 414 -8.89 -18.52 -42.38
CA SER A 414 -7.98 -19.67 -42.49
C SER A 414 -8.53 -20.92 -41.78
N ASN A 415 -8.26 -22.11 -42.33
CA ASN A 415 -8.51 -23.38 -41.63
C ASN A 415 -7.33 -23.80 -40.72
N THR A 416 -6.30 -22.95 -40.57
CA THR A 416 -5.13 -23.22 -39.73
C THR A 416 -5.39 -22.90 -38.27
N ILE A 417 -4.80 -23.66 -37.34
CA ILE A 417 -4.83 -23.35 -35.91
C ILE A 417 -3.65 -22.44 -35.57
N THR A 418 -3.93 -21.36 -34.83
CA THR A 418 -2.94 -20.72 -33.95
C THR A 418 -3.58 -20.47 -32.59
N SER A 419 -2.98 -20.98 -31.53
CA SER A 419 -3.49 -20.76 -30.17
C SER A 419 -3.31 -19.30 -29.74
N PHE A 420 -4.42 -18.56 -29.66
CA PHE A 420 -4.46 -17.20 -29.10
C PHE A 420 -4.42 -17.18 -27.56
N LYS A 421 -4.39 -18.35 -26.90
CA LYS A 421 -4.34 -18.46 -25.44
C LYS A 421 -3.19 -17.68 -24.78
N PRO A 422 -1.91 -17.83 -25.18
CA PRO A 422 -0.82 -17.12 -24.52
C PRO A 422 -0.99 -15.60 -24.65
N TYR A 423 -1.44 -15.14 -25.81
CA TYR A 423 -1.74 -13.75 -26.11
C TYR A 423 -2.86 -13.19 -25.22
N ALA A 424 -3.99 -13.88 -25.10
CA ALA A 424 -5.11 -13.46 -24.24
C ALA A 424 -4.78 -13.56 -22.74
N ASP A 425 -3.95 -14.53 -22.34
CA ASP A 425 -3.46 -14.67 -20.96
C ASP A 425 -2.50 -13.53 -20.58
N MET A 426 -1.54 -13.18 -21.45
CA MET A 426 -0.66 -12.02 -21.29
C MET A 426 -1.46 -10.72 -21.23
N TYR A 427 -2.46 -10.53 -22.11
CA TYR A 427 -3.32 -9.36 -22.09
C TYR A 427 -4.07 -9.24 -20.76
N THR A 428 -4.70 -10.34 -20.30
CA THR A 428 -5.43 -10.40 -19.01
C THR A 428 -4.52 -10.07 -17.82
N LEU A 429 -3.28 -10.58 -17.83
CA LEU A 429 -2.30 -10.24 -16.81
C LEU A 429 -1.88 -8.77 -16.89
N SER A 430 -1.67 -8.22 -18.09
CA SER A 430 -1.39 -6.80 -18.28
C SER A 430 -2.54 -5.92 -17.76
N GLN A 431 -3.80 -6.35 -17.92
CA GLN A 431 -4.96 -5.64 -17.38
C GLN A 431 -5.05 -5.72 -15.85
N SER A 432 -4.57 -6.82 -15.25
CA SER A 432 -4.43 -6.90 -13.79
C SER A 432 -3.41 -5.89 -13.26
N PHE A 433 -2.29 -5.69 -13.96
CA PHE A 433 -1.33 -4.61 -13.65
C PHE A 433 -1.89 -3.22 -13.97
N ALA A 434 -2.69 -3.05 -15.02
CA ALA A 434 -3.39 -1.79 -15.31
C ALA A 434 -4.37 -1.42 -14.19
N ALA A 435 -5.13 -2.39 -13.67
CA ALA A 435 -6.03 -2.21 -12.53
C ALA A 435 -5.27 -1.86 -11.25
N ALA A 436 -4.14 -2.52 -10.97
CA ALA A 436 -3.26 -2.17 -9.85
C ALA A 436 -2.69 -0.76 -9.98
N THR A 437 -2.27 -0.37 -11.19
CA THR A 437 -1.78 0.98 -11.53
C THR A 437 -2.87 2.04 -11.32
N SER A 438 -4.11 1.75 -11.72
CA SER A 438 -5.28 2.59 -11.49
C SER A 438 -5.56 2.77 -9.99
N PHE A 439 -5.65 1.66 -9.24
CA PHE A 439 -5.86 1.69 -7.80
C PHE A 439 -4.76 2.47 -7.06
N LEU A 440 -3.49 2.22 -7.38
CA LEU A 440 -2.36 2.94 -6.79
C LEU A 440 -2.37 4.43 -7.16
N SER A 441 -2.86 4.80 -8.35
CA SER A 441 -3.00 6.20 -8.77
C SER A 441 -4.10 6.94 -7.99
N PHE A 442 -5.25 6.30 -7.73
CA PHE A 442 -6.29 6.85 -6.85
C PHE A 442 -5.86 6.86 -5.37
N PHE A 443 -5.20 5.82 -4.89
CA PHE A 443 -4.63 5.80 -3.54
C PHE A 443 -3.59 6.91 -3.36
N ARG A 444 -2.76 7.15 -4.38
CA ARG A 444 -1.82 8.28 -4.41
C ARG A 444 -2.51 9.64 -4.44
N LEU A 445 -3.68 9.76 -5.08
CA LEU A 445 -4.49 10.99 -5.02
C LEU A 445 -4.99 11.25 -3.59
N ILE A 446 -5.49 10.23 -2.88
CA ILE A 446 -5.90 10.35 -1.46
C ILE A 446 -4.74 10.84 -0.59
N LEU A 447 -3.50 10.36 -0.83
CA LEU A 447 -2.31 10.83 -0.11
C LEU A 447 -1.92 12.28 -0.43
N HIS A 448 -2.27 12.83 -1.61
CA HIS A 448 -2.10 14.25 -1.92
C HIS A 448 -3.21 15.14 -1.32
N LEU A 449 -4.36 14.55 -0.97
CA LEU A 449 -5.43 15.21 -0.24
C LEU A 449 -5.14 15.35 1.27
N ASP A 450 -3.96 14.93 1.75
CA ASP A 450 -3.47 15.16 3.13
C ASP A 450 -3.36 16.65 3.51
N MET A 451 -3.47 17.55 2.53
CA MET A 451 -3.58 19.00 2.76
C MET A 451 -4.93 19.42 3.37
N LEU A 452 -5.98 18.61 3.21
CA LEU A 452 -7.26 18.84 3.86
C LEU A 452 -7.21 18.33 5.30
N PRO A 453 -7.44 19.16 6.32
CA PRO A 453 -7.23 18.78 7.72
C PRO A 453 -8.06 17.55 8.15
N HIS A 454 -9.28 17.41 7.64
CA HIS A 454 -10.13 16.24 7.92
C HIS A 454 -9.62 14.95 7.25
N VAL A 455 -9.16 15.04 5.99
CA VAL A 455 -8.57 13.89 5.27
C VAL A 455 -7.24 13.49 5.90
N GLN A 456 -6.43 14.47 6.31
CA GLN A 456 -5.17 14.24 7.02
C GLN A 456 -5.36 13.41 8.29
N LEU A 457 -6.39 13.73 9.09
CA LEU A 457 -6.74 12.96 10.28
C LEU A 457 -7.07 11.49 9.89
N VAL A 458 -7.95 11.28 8.91
CA VAL A 458 -8.33 9.92 8.46
C VAL A 458 -7.12 9.13 7.95
N VAL A 459 -6.27 9.74 7.10
CA VAL A 459 -5.06 9.10 6.58
C VAL A 459 -4.07 8.76 7.70
N GLN A 460 -3.89 9.64 8.70
CA GLN A 460 -3.02 9.35 9.84
C GLN A 460 -3.57 8.24 10.74
N ILE A 461 -4.90 8.16 10.93
CA ILE A 461 -5.54 7.08 11.69
C ILE A 461 -5.27 5.74 10.99
N VAL A 462 -5.53 5.64 9.68
CA VAL A 462 -5.29 4.42 8.89
C VAL A 462 -3.83 4.01 8.95
N ILE A 463 -2.89 4.93 8.70
CA ILE A 463 -1.45 4.61 8.73
C ILE A 463 -1.00 4.19 10.14
N ALA A 464 -1.55 4.80 11.20
CA ALA A 464 -1.24 4.41 12.57
C ALA A 464 -1.81 3.03 12.94
N SER A 465 -3.03 2.68 12.49
CA SER A 465 -3.66 1.40 12.79
C SER A 465 -3.10 0.22 12.01
N VAL A 466 -2.47 0.43 10.84
CA VAL A 466 -2.00 -0.67 9.96
C VAL A 466 -1.12 -1.70 10.70
N VAL A 467 -0.21 -1.29 11.57
CA VAL A 467 0.68 -2.22 12.29
C VAL A 467 -0.10 -3.08 13.30
N GLU A 468 -1.01 -2.45 14.05
CA GLU A 468 -1.85 -3.10 15.07
C GLU A 468 -2.85 -4.06 14.43
N VAL A 469 -3.51 -3.63 13.34
CA VAL A 469 -4.45 -4.44 12.55
C VAL A 469 -3.75 -5.59 11.82
N LEU A 470 -2.54 -5.39 11.27
CA LEU A 470 -1.81 -6.46 10.57
C LEU A 470 -1.39 -7.58 11.54
N SER A 471 -0.95 -7.21 12.74
CA SER A 471 -0.61 -8.16 13.81
C SER A 471 -1.84 -8.98 14.24
N PHE A 472 -3.00 -8.33 14.35
CA PHE A 472 -4.26 -9.00 14.62
C PHE A 472 -4.70 -9.93 13.47
N LEU A 473 -4.66 -9.46 12.22
CA LEU A 473 -5.03 -10.25 11.04
C LEU A 473 -4.16 -11.50 10.87
N PHE A 474 -2.88 -11.45 11.27
CA PHE A 474 -2.02 -12.63 11.28
C PHE A 474 -2.53 -13.69 12.28
N VAL A 475 -2.81 -13.29 13.53
CA VAL A 475 -3.34 -14.21 14.55
C VAL A 475 -4.72 -14.75 14.15
N PHE A 476 -5.61 -13.89 13.63
CA PHE A 476 -6.91 -14.30 13.13
C PHE A 476 -6.79 -15.27 11.93
N GLY A 477 -5.87 -15.01 11.00
CA GLY A 477 -5.59 -15.89 9.86
C GLY A 477 -5.15 -17.29 10.29
N LEU A 478 -4.35 -17.41 11.35
CA LEU A 478 -3.99 -18.71 11.94
C LEU A 478 -5.21 -19.44 12.53
N PHE A 479 -6.14 -18.74 13.19
CA PHE A 479 -7.40 -19.34 13.64
C PHE A 479 -8.28 -19.79 12.47
N VAL A 480 -8.45 -18.97 11.42
CA VAL A 480 -9.21 -19.37 10.22
C VAL A 480 -8.54 -20.55 9.51
N TYR A 481 -7.21 -20.63 9.51
CA TYR A 481 -6.48 -21.78 8.95
C TYR A 481 -6.72 -23.07 9.76
N ALA A 482 -6.70 -22.99 11.10
CA ALA A 482 -7.03 -24.13 11.96
C ALA A 482 -8.47 -24.64 11.75
N PHE A 483 -9.45 -23.73 11.67
CA PHE A 483 -10.82 -24.10 11.29
C PHE A 483 -10.87 -24.67 9.87
N SER A 484 -10.15 -24.08 8.91
CA SER A 484 -10.10 -24.56 7.52
C SER A 484 -9.67 -26.03 7.43
N THR A 485 -8.66 -26.44 8.20
CA THR A 485 -8.23 -27.85 8.25
C THR A 485 -9.30 -28.76 8.86
N SER A 486 -9.96 -28.34 9.93
CA SER A 486 -11.07 -29.11 10.54
C SER A 486 -12.26 -29.27 9.57
N TYR A 487 -12.62 -28.22 8.83
CA TYR A 487 -13.69 -28.27 7.85
C TYR A 487 -13.37 -29.19 6.66
N VAL A 488 -12.12 -29.24 6.19
CA VAL A 488 -11.69 -30.17 5.12
C VAL A 488 -11.77 -31.61 5.61
N LEU A 489 -11.37 -31.89 6.85
CA LEU A 489 -11.41 -33.23 7.43
C LEU A 489 -12.83 -33.77 7.64
N VAL A 490 -13.82 -32.90 7.88
CA VAL A 490 -15.22 -33.30 8.13
C VAL A 490 -16.09 -33.24 6.87
N PHE A 491 -15.92 -32.22 6.01
CA PHE A 491 -16.82 -31.96 4.88
C PHE A 491 -16.14 -32.05 3.51
N GLY A 492 -14.82 -32.20 3.44
CA GLY A 492 -14.05 -32.09 2.19
C GLY A 492 -14.33 -33.19 1.16
N THR A 493 -14.89 -34.33 1.57
CA THR A 493 -15.31 -35.41 0.67
C THR A 493 -16.65 -35.17 -0.01
N GLU A 494 -17.51 -34.31 0.56
CA GLU A 494 -18.90 -34.15 0.13
C GLU A 494 -19.23 -32.74 -0.36
N VAL A 495 -18.58 -31.71 0.21
CA VAL A 495 -18.84 -30.30 -0.12
C VAL A 495 -17.66 -29.71 -0.89
N GLN A 496 -17.84 -29.43 -2.18
CA GLN A 496 -16.78 -28.92 -3.07
C GLN A 496 -16.07 -27.66 -2.54
N SER A 497 -16.79 -26.76 -1.86
CA SER A 497 -16.25 -25.56 -1.22
C SER A 497 -15.18 -25.85 -0.16
N PHE A 498 -15.27 -27.00 0.52
CA PHE A 498 -14.35 -27.43 1.56
C PHE A 498 -13.39 -28.55 1.09
N SER A 499 -13.36 -28.86 -0.21
CA SER A 499 -12.54 -29.94 -0.79
C SER A 499 -11.01 -29.79 -0.64
N THR A 500 -10.51 -28.56 -0.47
CA THR A 500 -9.09 -28.29 -0.20
C THR A 500 -8.93 -27.20 0.84
N VAL A 501 -7.83 -27.19 1.59
CA VAL A 501 -7.55 -26.20 2.65
C VAL A 501 -7.59 -24.75 2.11
N THR A 502 -7.15 -24.52 0.88
CA THR A 502 -7.21 -23.19 0.25
C THR A 502 -8.65 -22.77 -0.11
N LYS A 503 -9.46 -23.69 -0.65
CA LYS A 503 -10.88 -23.42 -0.96
C LYS A 503 -11.68 -23.21 0.33
N SER A 504 -11.49 -24.10 1.30
CA SER A 504 -12.06 -24.05 2.65
C SER A 504 -11.74 -22.72 3.37
N TYR A 505 -10.49 -22.28 3.35
CA TYR A 505 -10.08 -20.99 3.92
C TYR A 505 -10.80 -19.81 3.28
N GLY A 506 -10.91 -19.80 1.93
CA GLY A 506 -11.67 -18.79 1.20
C GLY A 506 -13.17 -18.81 1.54
N SER A 507 -13.77 -20.00 1.64
CA SER A 507 -15.18 -20.18 2.01
C SER A 507 -15.48 -19.74 3.46
N LEU A 508 -14.57 -20.00 4.40
CA LEU A 508 -14.68 -19.50 5.78
C LEU A 508 -14.57 -17.98 5.86
N LEU A 509 -13.73 -17.34 5.03
CA LEU A 509 -13.73 -15.87 4.94
C LEU A 509 -15.01 -15.31 4.32
N GLN A 510 -15.59 -15.99 3.32
CA GLN A 510 -16.91 -15.63 2.78
C GLN A 510 -18.04 -15.84 3.80
N SER A 511 -17.91 -16.81 4.69
CA SER A 511 -18.84 -17.02 5.81
C SER A 511 -18.92 -15.82 6.76
N LEU A 512 -17.87 -15.00 6.87
CA LEU A 512 -17.90 -13.76 7.68
C LEU A 512 -18.88 -12.72 7.12
N VAL A 513 -19.16 -12.77 5.83
CA VAL A 513 -20.13 -11.90 5.13
C VAL A 513 -21.55 -12.48 5.18
N GLY A 514 -21.72 -13.71 5.68
CA GLY A 514 -22.99 -14.43 5.74
C GLY A 514 -23.30 -15.31 4.52
N ASN A 515 -22.36 -15.45 3.57
CA ASN A 515 -22.55 -16.31 2.40
C ASN A 515 -22.14 -17.76 2.70
N VAL A 516 -23.04 -18.56 3.28
CA VAL A 516 -22.82 -20.00 3.56
C VAL A 516 -24.04 -20.82 3.20
N ASP A 517 -23.82 -21.87 2.42
CA ASP A 517 -24.80 -22.94 2.20
C ASP A 517 -24.74 -23.93 3.38
N TYR A 518 -25.41 -23.59 4.48
CA TYR A 518 -25.46 -24.43 5.68
C TYR A 518 -26.17 -25.78 5.42
N GLN A 519 -27.09 -25.83 4.46
CA GLN A 519 -27.82 -27.07 4.15
C GLN A 519 -26.85 -28.16 3.69
N LYS A 520 -25.95 -27.85 2.74
CA LYS A 520 -24.92 -28.80 2.28
C LYS A 520 -23.96 -29.26 3.38
N LEU A 521 -23.68 -28.41 4.38
CA LEU A 521 -22.88 -28.79 5.54
C LEU A 521 -23.63 -29.77 6.45
N TYR A 522 -24.91 -29.49 6.71
CA TYR A 522 -25.77 -30.33 7.54
C TYR A 522 -26.04 -31.69 6.89
N ASP A 523 -26.33 -31.72 5.58
CA ASP A 523 -26.57 -32.95 4.83
C ASP A 523 -25.35 -33.89 4.87
N ALA A 524 -24.13 -33.33 4.84
CA ALA A 524 -22.88 -34.10 4.89
C ALA A 524 -22.50 -34.61 6.29
N ASN A 525 -22.68 -33.78 7.34
CA ASN A 525 -22.54 -34.27 8.71
C ASN A 525 -23.47 -33.52 9.68
N PRO A 526 -24.66 -34.09 9.97
CA PRO A 526 -25.65 -33.46 10.85
C PRO A 526 -25.15 -33.14 12.27
N THR A 527 -24.11 -33.84 12.75
CA THR A 527 -23.59 -33.66 14.12
C THR A 527 -22.47 -32.61 14.19
N MET A 528 -21.53 -32.62 13.24
CA MET A 528 -20.38 -31.73 13.26
C MET A 528 -20.68 -30.37 12.62
N ALA A 529 -21.63 -30.29 11.68
CA ALA A 529 -22.06 -29.04 11.05
C ALA A 529 -22.50 -27.96 12.06
N PRO A 530 -23.46 -28.20 12.97
CA PRO A 530 -23.86 -27.18 13.94
C PRO A 530 -22.72 -26.80 14.90
N ILE A 531 -21.89 -27.77 15.33
CA ILE A 531 -20.80 -27.53 16.28
C ILE A 531 -19.71 -26.65 15.66
N LEU A 532 -19.18 -27.05 14.49
CA LEU A 532 -18.10 -26.31 13.83
C LEU A 532 -18.58 -24.94 13.33
N PHE A 533 -19.81 -24.85 12.83
CA PHE A 533 -20.40 -23.58 12.41
C PHE A 533 -20.61 -22.63 13.59
N ALA A 534 -21.23 -23.07 14.68
CA ALA A 534 -21.44 -22.23 15.86
C ALA A 534 -20.11 -21.76 16.49
N MET A 535 -19.13 -22.67 16.61
CA MET A 535 -17.80 -22.32 17.15
C MET A 535 -17.07 -21.30 16.26
N PHE A 536 -17.09 -21.49 14.94
CA PHE A 536 -16.50 -20.53 14.01
C PHE A 536 -17.23 -19.18 14.06
N SER A 537 -18.56 -19.16 13.95
CA SER A 537 -19.36 -17.93 13.97
C SER A 537 -19.21 -17.15 15.28
N LEU A 538 -19.14 -17.83 16.43
CA LEU A 538 -18.93 -17.17 17.73
C LEU A 538 -17.56 -16.47 17.75
N VAL A 539 -16.48 -17.20 17.42
CA VAL A 539 -15.12 -16.62 17.37
C VAL A 539 -15.06 -15.48 16.34
N ALA A 540 -15.58 -15.71 15.13
CA ALA A 540 -15.60 -14.73 14.06
C ALA A 540 -16.32 -13.43 14.46
N ILE A 541 -17.58 -13.51 14.88
CA ILE A 541 -18.41 -12.33 15.14
C ILE A 541 -17.94 -11.61 16.41
N PHE A 542 -17.74 -12.32 17.52
CA PHE A 542 -17.43 -11.69 18.80
C PHE A 542 -15.97 -11.26 18.92
N VAL A 543 -15.00 -11.95 18.31
CA VAL A 543 -13.58 -11.59 18.44
C VAL A 543 -13.16 -10.59 17.36
N VAL A 544 -13.53 -10.80 16.09
CA VAL A 544 -13.03 -9.95 14.99
C VAL A 544 -13.65 -8.55 15.04
N LEU A 545 -14.98 -8.47 15.13
CA LEU A 545 -15.66 -7.18 15.05
C LEU A 545 -15.31 -6.29 16.26
N THR A 546 -15.29 -6.85 17.47
CA THR A 546 -15.04 -6.09 18.69
C THR A 546 -13.59 -5.59 18.77
N ILE A 547 -12.61 -6.43 18.41
CA ILE A 547 -11.20 -6.06 18.45
C ILE A 547 -10.86 -5.03 17.37
N ILE A 548 -11.37 -5.18 16.13
CA ILE A 548 -11.14 -4.18 15.07
C ILE A 548 -11.74 -2.82 15.47
N VAL A 549 -12.95 -2.79 16.04
CA VAL A 549 -13.57 -1.54 16.52
C VAL A 549 -12.74 -0.90 17.64
N ALA A 550 -12.25 -1.68 18.60
CA ALA A 550 -11.39 -1.18 19.68
C ALA A 550 -10.06 -0.60 19.15
N MET A 551 -9.39 -1.30 18.22
CA MET A 551 -8.17 -0.83 17.55
C MET A 551 -8.40 0.47 16.77
N MET A 552 -9.52 0.59 16.06
CA MET A 552 -9.89 1.82 15.36
C MET A 552 -10.14 3.00 16.31
N GLN A 553 -10.73 2.76 17.48
CA GLN A 553 -10.95 3.81 18.49
C GLN A 553 -9.62 4.32 19.07
N ASP A 554 -8.69 3.43 19.42
CA ASP A 554 -7.37 3.83 19.93
C ASP A 554 -6.55 4.58 18.84
N ALA A 555 -6.57 4.09 17.60
CA ALA A 555 -5.96 4.79 16.46
C ALA A 555 -6.58 6.17 16.21
N TYR A 556 -7.89 6.34 16.38
CA TYR A 556 -8.58 7.65 16.30
C TYR A 556 -8.03 8.63 17.35
N TRP A 557 -7.90 8.21 18.61
CA TRP A 557 -7.36 9.05 19.68
C TRP A 557 -5.88 9.39 19.44
N LYS A 558 -5.05 8.41 19.08
CA LYS A 558 -3.63 8.62 18.69
C LYS A 558 -3.50 9.63 17.54
N GLY A 559 -4.35 9.53 16.51
CA GLY A 559 -4.38 10.45 15.37
C GLY A 559 -4.81 11.87 15.75
N LYS A 560 -5.84 12.00 16.59
CA LYS A 560 -6.36 13.29 17.09
C LYS A 560 -5.35 14.04 17.96
N ILE A 561 -4.52 13.33 18.74
CA ILE A 561 -3.45 13.94 19.56
C ILE A 561 -2.29 14.43 18.68
N ARG A 562 -1.96 13.71 17.59
CA ARG A 562 -0.87 14.07 16.67
C ARG A 562 -1.22 15.21 15.70
N THR A 563 -2.51 15.41 15.39
CA THR A 563 -2.98 16.41 14.43
C THR A 563 -3.20 17.77 15.09
N ASN A 564 -2.19 18.63 15.04
CA ASN A 564 -2.33 20.03 15.40
C ASN A 564 -2.88 20.82 14.19
N TRP A 565 -4.12 21.31 14.30
CA TRP A 565 -4.91 21.82 13.17
C TRP A 565 -4.40 23.14 12.59
N GLU A 566 -3.53 23.10 11.58
CA GLU A 566 -3.34 24.26 10.70
C GLU A 566 -4.60 24.44 9.83
N LYS A 567 -5.38 25.50 10.08
CA LYS A 567 -6.50 25.88 9.21
C LYS A 567 -5.94 26.34 7.85
N ILE A 568 -6.09 25.51 6.83
CA ILE A 568 -5.76 25.81 5.44
C ILE A 568 -7.07 25.92 4.65
N ASN A 569 -7.39 27.12 4.18
CA ASN A 569 -8.53 27.36 3.29
C ASN A 569 -8.15 26.94 1.87
N LEU A 570 -8.30 25.64 1.55
CA LEU A 570 -7.83 25.06 0.28
C LEU A 570 -8.29 25.88 -0.93
N VAL A 571 -9.59 26.22 -1.00
CA VAL A 571 -10.18 26.99 -2.12
C VAL A 571 -9.50 28.35 -2.32
N TYR A 572 -9.18 29.07 -1.24
CA TYR A 572 -8.49 30.35 -1.34
C TYR A 572 -7.05 30.19 -1.83
N GLU A 573 -6.31 29.23 -1.27
CA GLU A 573 -4.92 28.98 -1.69
C GLU A 573 -4.85 28.45 -3.14
N THR A 574 -5.75 27.56 -3.58
CA THR A 574 -5.80 27.06 -4.96
C THR A 574 -6.18 28.17 -5.95
N ILE A 575 -7.19 29.00 -5.65
CA ILE A 575 -7.54 30.16 -6.47
C ILE A 575 -6.37 31.15 -6.52
N SER A 576 -5.71 31.43 -5.39
CA SER A 576 -4.55 32.34 -5.38
C SER A 576 -3.36 31.79 -6.18
N TYR A 577 -3.17 30.47 -6.17
CA TYR A 577 -2.16 29.80 -6.96
C TYR A 577 -2.49 29.88 -8.47
N LEU A 578 -3.70 29.49 -8.86
CA LEU A 578 -4.19 29.58 -10.23
C LEU A 578 -4.09 31.01 -10.76
N TRP A 579 -4.58 32.00 -10.01
CA TRP A 579 -4.46 33.43 -10.34
C TRP A 579 -3.00 33.86 -10.52
N SER A 580 -2.09 33.41 -9.66
CA SER A 580 -0.66 33.71 -9.82
C SER A 580 -0.05 33.07 -11.06
N VAL A 581 -0.43 31.83 -11.40
CA VAL A 581 0.04 31.12 -12.61
C VAL A 581 -0.55 31.77 -13.87
N SER A 582 -1.85 32.07 -13.89
CA SER A 582 -2.52 32.76 -15.00
C SER A 582 -1.91 34.13 -15.27
N ASN A 583 -1.61 34.92 -14.23
CA ASN A 583 -0.92 36.20 -14.40
C ASN A 583 0.53 36.03 -14.90
N SER A 584 1.29 35.07 -14.37
CA SER A 584 2.63 34.77 -14.90
C SER A 584 2.58 34.29 -16.36
N ALA A 585 1.60 33.47 -16.73
CA ALA A 585 1.40 33.03 -18.11
C ALA A 585 1.00 34.19 -19.03
N LEU A 586 0.08 35.06 -18.59
CA LEU A 586 -0.30 36.30 -19.30
C LEU A 586 0.90 37.22 -19.52
N HIS A 587 1.77 37.41 -18.51
CA HIS A 587 3.00 38.20 -18.68
C HIS A 587 4.01 37.51 -19.61
N SER A 588 4.18 36.19 -19.55
CA SER A 588 5.04 35.47 -20.51
C SER A 588 4.52 35.56 -21.94
N ILE A 589 3.20 35.41 -22.14
CA ILE A 589 2.54 35.55 -23.45
C ILE A 589 2.62 37.01 -23.94
N ALA A 590 2.39 38.00 -23.07
CA ALA A 590 2.52 39.42 -23.42
C ALA A 590 3.96 39.81 -23.76
N ASN A 591 4.96 39.24 -23.07
CA ASN A 591 6.37 39.38 -23.45
C ASN A 591 6.65 38.74 -24.82
N TRP A 592 6.06 37.58 -25.10
CA TRP A 592 6.27 36.85 -26.36
C TRP A 592 5.62 37.55 -27.57
N PHE A 593 4.46 38.19 -27.37
CA PHE A 593 3.78 39.03 -28.38
C PHE A 593 4.18 40.52 -28.34
N GLY A 594 5.19 40.93 -27.55
CA GLY A 594 5.65 42.32 -27.47
C GLY A 594 4.68 43.33 -26.81
N LEU A 595 3.55 42.86 -26.27
CA LEU A 595 2.49 43.64 -25.63
C LEU A 595 2.76 43.99 -24.15
N ALA A 596 3.89 43.55 -23.60
CA ALA A 596 4.30 43.73 -22.20
C ALA A 596 4.12 45.17 -21.68
N ALA A 597 4.61 46.16 -22.43
CA ALA A 597 4.57 47.57 -22.05
C ALA A 597 3.15 48.13 -21.87
N ILE A 598 2.16 47.61 -22.61
CA ILE A 598 0.77 48.06 -22.54
C ILE A 598 0.12 47.57 -21.24
N LEU A 599 0.36 46.32 -20.85
CA LEU A 599 -0.13 45.74 -19.59
C LEU A 599 0.49 46.42 -18.36
N GLU A 600 1.79 46.69 -18.35
CA GLU A 600 2.45 47.42 -17.25
C GLU A 600 1.93 48.85 -17.12
N SER A 601 1.66 49.55 -18.23
CA SER A 601 1.12 50.91 -18.22
C SER A 601 -0.27 51.02 -17.56
N HIS A 602 -1.06 49.94 -17.58
CA HIS A 602 -2.37 49.89 -16.93
C HIS A 602 -2.26 49.54 -15.45
N ALA A 603 -1.39 48.58 -15.08
CA ALA A 603 -1.13 48.20 -13.70
C ALA A 603 -0.58 49.38 -12.86
N HIS A 604 0.32 50.18 -13.44
CA HIS A 604 0.83 51.40 -12.79
C HIS A 604 -0.22 52.50 -12.61
N ARG A 605 -1.33 52.47 -13.36
CA ARG A 605 -2.41 53.47 -13.25
C ARG A 605 -3.28 53.23 -12.01
N HIS A 606 -3.51 51.96 -11.63
CA HIS A 606 -4.22 51.61 -10.40
C HIS A 606 -3.38 51.71 -9.13
N ARG A 607 -2.04 51.56 -9.22
CA ARG A 607 -1.16 51.57 -8.03
C ARG A 607 -0.88 52.98 -7.48
N LYS A 608 -1.26 54.05 -8.18
CA LYS A 608 -0.92 55.44 -7.82
C LYS A 608 -1.83 56.10 -6.77
N SER A 609 -2.86 55.44 -6.23
CA SER A 609 -3.70 56.01 -5.14
C SER A 609 -3.30 55.59 -3.72
N PHE A 610 -2.35 54.67 -3.53
CA PHE A 610 -1.86 54.26 -2.21
C PHE A 610 -0.32 54.11 -2.21
N ALA A 611 0.37 55.25 -2.14
CA ALA A 611 1.79 55.32 -1.87
C ALA A 611 2.03 55.78 -0.42
N VAL A 612 2.41 54.84 0.45
CA VAL A 612 3.04 55.17 1.74
C VAL A 612 4.55 55.23 1.48
N GLY A 613 5.17 56.33 1.92
CA GLY A 613 6.48 56.77 1.42
C GLY A 613 7.70 55.99 1.90
N ASP A 614 8.81 56.23 1.21
CA ASP A 614 10.15 55.75 1.56
C ASP A 614 10.60 56.23 2.96
N VAL A 615 11.29 55.34 3.68
CA VAL A 615 11.93 55.67 4.97
C VAL A 615 13.45 55.69 4.77
N PRO A 616 14.16 56.76 5.16
CA PRO A 616 15.59 56.90 4.91
C PRO A 616 16.43 55.99 5.83
N LYS A 617 17.58 55.54 5.31
CA LYS A 617 18.62 54.86 6.11
C LYS A 617 19.44 55.89 6.89
N LEU A 618 19.53 55.74 8.21
CA LEU A 618 20.52 56.42 9.06
C LEU A 618 21.28 55.38 9.91
N PRO A 619 22.57 55.61 10.26
CA PRO A 619 23.36 54.69 11.06
C PRO A 619 23.16 54.93 12.56
N VAL A 620 23.14 53.86 13.37
CA VAL A 620 23.10 53.97 14.84
C VAL A 620 24.30 53.25 15.44
N ARG A 621 25.21 54.04 16.02
CA ARG A 621 26.25 53.56 16.94
C ARG A 621 25.74 53.61 18.39
N LEU A 622 26.07 52.56 19.14
CA LEU A 622 26.50 52.62 20.55
C LEU A 622 25.55 53.18 21.65
N SER A 623 24.23 53.15 21.52
CA SER A 623 23.30 53.43 22.64
C SER A 623 22.33 52.28 22.98
N THR A 624 22.25 51.24 22.14
CA THR A 624 21.28 50.13 22.29
C THR A 624 21.77 48.96 23.15
N MET A 625 22.94 49.06 23.79
CA MET A 625 23.48 47.97 24.63
C MET A 625 23.00 48.02 26.09
N GLN A 626 22.51 49.17 26.57
CA GLN A 626 22.02 49.34 27.95
C GLN A 626 20.58 48.84 28.17
N SER A 627 19.74 48.82 27.12
CA SER A 627 18.32 48.47 27.22
C SER A 627 18.04 46.95 27.07
N LEU A 628 18.96 46.20 26.47
CA LEU A 628 18.77 44.80 26.07
C LEU A 628 19.26 43.76 27.09
N VAL A 629 20.05 44.16 28.09
CA VAL A 629 20.53 43.27 29.18
C VAL A 629 19.82 43.58 30.51
N LEU A 630 19.55 44.85 30.80
CA LEU A 630 19.05 45.28 32.11
C LEU A 630 17.54 44.98 32.31
N LYS A 631 16.72 45.19 31.27
CA LYS A 631 15.26 44.95 31.35
C LYS A 631 14.88 43.47 31.55
N PRO A 632 15.49 42.48 30.87
CA PRO A 632 15.21 41.07 31.14
C PRO A 632 15.56 40.66 32.58
N LEU A 633 16.71 41.08 33.09
CA LEU A 633 17.17 40.73 34.45
C LEU A 633 16.24 41.31 35.53
N LEU A 634 15.85 42.58 35.41
CA LEU A 634 14.88 43.20 36.32
C LEU A 634 13.52 42.49 36.29
N SER A 635 13.02 42.13 35.10
CA SER A 635 11.75 41.38 34.99
C SER A 635 11.83 39.97 35.59
N THR A 636 12.98 39.27 35.47
CA THR A 636 13.18 37.98 36.14
C THR A 636 13.27 38.11 37.66
N GLN A 637 13.84 39.20 38.18
CA GLN A 637 13.90 39.47 39.61
C GLN A 637 12.53 39.85 40.21
N GLU A 638 11.72 40.61 39.46
CA GLU A 638 10.37 41.02 39.84
C GLU A 638 9.35 39.86 39.76
N THR A 639 9.53 38.94 38.82
CA THR A 639 8.74 37.70 38.77
C THR A 639 9.14 36.71 39.85
N LEU A 640 10.44 36.53 40.15
CA LEU A 640 10.86 35.72 41.30
C LEU A 640 10.38 36.30 42.64
N SER A 641 10.36 37.62 42.82
CA SER A 641 9.87 38.24 44.07
C SER A 641 8.36 38.12 44.24
N ARG A 642 7.57 38.25 43.15
CA ARG A 642 6.12 37.96 43.16
C ARG A 642 5.79 36.50 43.43
N VAL A 643 6.51 35.57 42.80
CA VAL A 643 6.29 34.12 43.01
C VAL A 643 6.73 33.72 44.42
N GLY A 644 7.85 34.26 44.92
CA GLY A 644 8.31 34.05 46.29
C GLY A 644 7.34 34.57 47.36
N SER A 645 6.70 35.73 47.16
CA SER A 645 5.74 36.30 48.11
C SER A 645 4.35 35.65 48.07
N HIS A 646 3.99 34.98 46.97
CA HIS A 646 2.82 34.10 46.92
C HIS A 646 3.06 32.74 47.58
N LEU A 647 4.23 32.13 47.38
CA LEU A 647 4.56 30.81 47.98
C LEU A 647 4.84 30.89 49.48
N SER A 648 5.39 32.00 49.99
CA SER A 648 5.72 32.17 51.40
C SER A 648 4.51 32.19 52.36
N LYS A 649 3.28 32.28 51.83
CA LYS A 649 2.05 32.20 52.62
C LYS A 649 1.62 30.77 52.98
N SER A 650 2.23 29.76 52.35
CA SER A 650 1.96 28.34 52.65
C SER A 650 2.98 27.78 53.65
N HIS A 651 2.51 27.32 54.81
CA HIS A 651 3.39 26.94 55.91
C HIS A 651 4.22 25.65 55.64
N LEU A 652 3.84 24.89 54.60
CA LEU A 652 4.48 23.63 54.17
C LEU A 652 5.70 23.82 53.23
N ILE A 653 5.86 24.97 52.57
CA ILE A 653 6.86 25.16 51.49
C ILE A 653 8.08 26.00 51.96
N LYS A 654 8.09 26.43 53.22
CA LYS A 654 9.06 27.39 53.80
C LYS A 654 10.54 26.98 53.59
N ASN A 655 10.86 25.70 53.82
CA ASN A 655 12.24 25.20 53.68
C ASN A 655 12.75 25.23 52.23
N GLY A 656 11.89 24.94 51.24
CA GLY A 656 12.25 25.01 49.83
C GLY A 656 12.51 26.44 49.35
N VAL A 657 11.69 27.39 49.82
CA VAL A 657 11.83 28.83 49.51
C VAL A 657 13.12 29.40 50.14
N GLU A 658 13.48 29.02 51.36
CA GLU A 658 14.73 29.48 51.98
C GLU A 658 15.99 28.92 51.28
N GLN A 659 15.97 27.66 50.85
CA GLN A 659 17.08 27.11 50.05
C GLN A 659 17.23 27.83 48.70
N LEU A 660 16.12 28.11 48.02
CA LEU A 660 16.11 28.93 46.79
C LEU A 660 16.66 30.34 47.05
N LYS A 661 16.27 30.98 48.14
CA LYS A 661 16.73 32.32 48.53
C LYS A 661 18.24 32.36 48.83
N ARG A 662 18.78 31.33 49.49
CA ARG A 662 20.24 31.17 49.70
C ARG A 662 20.98 30.93 48.39
N GLY A 663 20.43 30.10 47.49
CA GLY A 663 21.01 29.84 46.17
C GLY A 663 21.10 31.12 45.31
N THR A 664 20.05 31.94 45.29
CA THR A 664 20.05 33.19 44.52
C THR A 664 20.99 34.26 45.10
N SER A 665 21.15 34.36 46.42
CA SER A 665 22.14 35.28 47.01
C SER A 665 23.59 34.88 46.72
N VAL A 666 23.89 33.57 46.68
CA VAL A 666 25.23 33.08 46.30
C VAL A 666 25.53 33.36 44.83
N MET A 667 24.56 33.17 43.92
CA MET A 667 24.73 33.55 42.51
C MET A 667 24.92 35.06 42.30
N ALA A 668 24.24 35.91 43.08
CA ALA A 668 24.44 37.35 43.01
C ALA A 668 25.87 37.75 43.43
N SER A 669 26.36 37.23 44.55
CA SER A 669 27.73 37.47 45.02
C SER A 669 28.79 36.95 44.04
N ALA A 670 28.61 35.75 43.47
CA ALA A 670 29.53 35.19 42.47
C ALA A 670 29.53 36.00 41.16
N LYS A 671 28.37 36.52 40.73
CA LYS A 671 28.27 37.45 39.59
C LYS A 671 29.08 38.72 39.84
N ASP A 672 28.91 39.36 40.99
CA ASP A 672 29.55 40.65 41.27
C ASP A 672 31.07 40.49 41.44
N HIS A 673 31.55 39.39 42.01
CA HIS A 673 32.97 39.01 42.03
C HIS A 673 33.55 38.83 40.61
N LEU A 674 32.80 38.15 39.73
CA LEU A 674 33.23 37.89 38.35
C LEU A 674 33.19 39.15 37.46
N VAL A 675 32.25 40.07 37.70
CA VAL A 675 32.24 41.40 37.08
C VAL A 675 33.47 42.21 37.50
N ASN A 676 33.81 42.21 38.80
CA ASN A 676 34.98 42.93 39.30
C ASN A 676 36.30 42.37 38.74
N GLN A 677 36.43 41.04 38.60
CA GLN A 677 37.61 40.44 37.95
C GLN A 677 37.70 40.79 36.45
N ILE A 678 36.59 40.76 35.71
CA ILE A 678 36.58 41.18 34.30
C ILE A 678 36.97 42.65 34.17
N GLN A 679 36.48 43.54 35.04
CA GLN A 679 36.85 44.96 35.03
C GLN A 679 38.36 45.13 35.27
N SER A 680 38.92 44.44 36.27
CA SER A 680 40.37 44.47 36.55
C SER A 680 41.25 43.92 35.42
N ALA A 681 40.71 43.06 34.56
CA ALA A 681 41.41 42.54 33.38
C ALA A 681 41.30 43.47 32.15
N VAL A 682 40.34 44.40 32.14
CA VAL A 682 40.15 45.41 31.08
C VAL A 682 41.00 46.66 31.34
N ASP A 683 41.13 47.07 32.61
CA ASP A 683 41.87 48.28 32.99
C ASP A 683 43.42 48.12 32.94
N GLY A 684 43.91 46.94 32.54
CA GLY A 684 45.34 46.62 32.38
C GLY A 684 45.94 46.87 30.99
N VAL A 685 45.18 47.41 30.03
CA VAL A 685 45.64 47.64 28.64
C VAL A 685 45.61 49.13 28.29
N GLY A 686 46.73 49.82 28.53
CA GLY A 686 46.91 51.25 28.25
C GLY A 686 47.36 51.59 26.82
N ASP A 687 46.95 52.78 26.35
CA ASP A 687 47.12 53.40 25.03
C ASP A 687 48.45 53.18 24.24
N PRO A 688 48.38 53.02 22.90
CA PRO A 688 49.54 53.08 22.01
C PRO A 688 49.57 54.33 21.10
N LYS A 689 50.43 55.32 21.40
CA LYS A 689 50.90 56.34 20.42
C LYS A 689 52.30 56.91 20.76
N ALA A 690 53.36 56.46 20.05
CA ALA A 690 54.38 57.30 19.37
C ALA A 690 55.65 56.53 18.92
N GLN A 691 56.16 56.91 17.73
CA GLN A 691 57.56 56.83 17.22
C GLN A 691 58.28 55.47 16.95
N PHE A 692 58.41 55.14 15.64
CA PHE A 692 59.65 54.82 14.86
C PHE A 692 60.94 54.45 15.67
N THR A 693 61.66 53.32 15.48
CA THR A 693 62.37 52.80 14.27
C THR A 693 62.97 51.38 14.45
N THR A 694 63.03 50.58 13.36
CA THR A 694 64.02 49.50 12.99
C THR A 694 64.51 48.41 13.97
N GLY A 695 64.28 47.13 13.64
CA GLY A 695 65.02 45.95 14.17
C GLY A 695 64.20 44.63 14.22
N PRO A 696 64.71 43.43 13.85
CA PRO A 696 63.88 42.23 13.70
C PRO A 696 63.97 41.17 14.84
N HIS A 697 62.80 40.59 15.18
CA HIS A 697 62.54 39.34 15.94
C HIS A 697 62.90 39.25 17.45
N PRO A 698 62.24 38.36 18.24
CA PRO A 698 60.95 37.66 18.04
C PRO A 698 59.90 37.98 19.13
N MET A 699 58.63 37.57 18.90
CA MET A 699 57.52 37.82 19.83
C MET A 699 57.43 36.82 20.99
N GLY A 700 57.31 37.33 22.22
CA GLY A 700 56.77 36.62 23.36
C GLY A 700 55.37 37.15 23.71
N TYR A 701 54.32 36.37 23.48
CA TYR A 701 52.97 36.71 23.93
C TYR A 701 52.83 36.44 25.44
N GLY A 702 52.44 37.46 26.21
CA GLY A 702 52.02 37.29 27.60
C GLY A 702 50.69 36.54 27.67
N GLY A 703 50.73 35.23 27.89
CA GLY A 703 49.55 34.42 28.19
C GLY A 703 49.09 34.60 29.64
N ALA A 704 47.78 34.64 29.87
CA ALA A 704 47.22 34.54 31.22
C ALA A 704 47.69 33.24 31.90
N SER A 705 48.02 33.29 33.19
CA SER A 705 48.58 32.12 33.87
C SER A 705 47.59 30.96 33.93
N GLU A 706 48.11 29.73 33.83
CA GLU A 706 47.30 28.51 33.79
C GLU A 706 46.40 28.36 35.04
N GLU A 707 46.83 28.92 36.16
CA GLU A 707 46.08 29.00 37.41
C GLU A 707 44.82 29.87 37.31
N GLN A 708 44.88 31.01 36.61
CA GLN A 708 43.70 31.86 36.39
C GLN A 708 42.66 31.15 35.50
N ILE A 709 43.11 30.37 34.51
CA ILE A 709 42.23 29.59 33.63
C ILE A 709 41.59 28.43 34.41
N LYS A 710 42.36 27.72 35.24
CA LYS A 710 41.84 26.65 36.12
C LYS A 710 40.87 27.18 37.18
N ALA A 711 41.15 28.35 37.78
CA ALA A 711 40.23 29.01 38.71
C ALA A 711 38.91 29.41 38.02
N LEU A 712 38.97 29.98 36.81
CA LEU A 712 37.78 30.34 36.03
C LEU A 712 36.95 29.09 35.66
N GLN A 713 37.61 28.00 35.23
CA GLN A 713 36.94 26.73 34.94
C GLN A 713 36.25 26.14 36.18
N GLY A 714 36.92 26.11 37.33
CA GLY A 714 36.33 25.66 38.60
C GLY A 714 35.09 26.47 38.98
N MET A 715 35.16 27.81 38.85
CA MET A 715 34.03 28.70 39.14
C MET A 715 32.84 28.47 38.19
N ILE A 716 33.09 28.20 36.90
CA ILE A 716 32.07 27.87 35.90
C ILE A 716 31.40 26.52 36.20
N VAL A 717 32.17 25.50 36.59
CA VAL A 717 31.63 24.18 37.00
C VAL A 717 30.77 24.32 38.26
N GLN A 718 31.20 25.12 39.23
CA GLN A 718 30.46 25.37 40.46
C GLN A 718 29.15 26.13 40.20
N LEU A 719 29.16 27.13 39.31
CA LEU A 719 27.95 27.82 38.83
C LEU A 719 26.99 26.88 38.09
N ALA A 720 27.50 25.97 37.27
CA ALA A 720 26.69 24.96 36.58
C ALA A 720 26.03 23.98 37.56
N HIS A 721 26.77 23.50 38.56
CA HIS A 721 26.25 22.61 39.60
C HIS A 721 25.15 23.28 40.44
N GLN A 722 25.34 24.55 40.84
CA GLN A 722 24.29 25.31 41.54
C GLN A 722 23.03 25.52 40.67
N ASN A 723 23.19 25.78 39.38
CA ASN A 723 22.06 25.98 38.47
C ASN A 723 21.26 24.67 38.24
N ALA A 724 21.96 23.52 38.13
CA ALA A 724 21.31 22.21 38.08
C ALA A 724 20.52 21.91 39.37
N LYS A 725 21.08 22.23 40.54
CA LYS A 725 20.41 22.07 41.84
C LYS A 725 19.16 22.95 41.96
N ILE A 726 19.18 24.16 41.39
CA ILE A 726 18.00 25.04 41.28
C ILE A 726 16.94 24.46 40.33
N GLN A 727 17.34 23.88 39.20
CA GLN A 727 16.37 23.24 38.28
C GLN A 727 15.68 22.04 38.95
N HIS A 728 16.43 21.20 39.68
CA HIS A 728 15.88 20.03 40.38
C HIS A 728 14.91 20.42 41.51
N THR A 729 15.21 21.46 42.29
CA THR A 729 14.28 21.95 43.32
C THR A 729 13.02 22.58 42.71
N LEU A 730 13.12 23.22 41.54
CA LEU A 730 11.97 23.78 40.83
C LEU A 730 11.04 22.68 40.28
N VAL A 731 11.60 21.56 39.79
CA VAL A 731 10.82 20.38 39.37
C VAL A 731 10.12 19.71 40.56
N ASN A 732 10.81 19.50 41.68
CA ASN A 732 10.18 18.97 42.90
C ASN A 732 9.06 19.88 43.43
N LEU A 733 9.24 21.20 43.38
CA LEU A 733 8.18 22.15 43.74
C LEU A 733 6.98 22.09 42.77
N GLN A 734 7.21 21.91 41.46
CA GLN A 734 6.13 21.71 40.50
C GLN A 734 5.36 20.40 40.73
N ALA A 735 6.04 19.32 41.12
CA ALA A 735 5.39 18.07 41.50
C ALA A 735 4.53 18.24 42.77
N GLN A 736 5.09 18.84 43.83
CA GLN A 736 4.35 19.12 45.07
C GLN A 736 3.13 20.03 44.86
N ILE A 737 3.23 21.02 43.96
CA ILE A 737 2.10 21.87 43.57
C ILE A 737 1.05 21.08 42.77
N ALA A 738 1.45 20.10 41.96
CA ALA A 738 0.52 19.25 41.21
C ALA A 738 -0.26 18.29 42.14
N ASP A 739 0.38 17.75 43.17
CA ASP A 739 -0.27 16.89 44.17
C ASP A 739 -1.26 17.69 45.04
N LEU A 740 -0.88 18.88 45.52
CA LEU A 740 -1.79 19.78 46.24
C LEU A 740 -3.03 20.13 45.40
N ARG A 741 -2.88 20.25 44.07
CA ARG A 741 -3.98 20.55 43.15
C ARG A 741 -4.89 19.34 42.84
N GLN A 742 -4.51 18.13 43.24
CA GLN A 742 -5.37 16.94 43.20
C GLN A 742 -6.05 16.67 44.56
N GLY A 743 -5.59 17.29 45.65
CA GLY A 743 -6.19 17.16 46.98
C GLY A 743 -7.50 17.95 47.17
N ASP A 744 -7.61 19.14 46.57
CA ASP A 744 -8.80 20.00 46.66
C ASP A 744 -9.91 19.58 45.67
N GLY A 745 -10.53 18.42 45.92
CA GLY A 745 -11.68 17.92 45.17
C GLY A 745 -13.02 18.33 45.79
N ILE A 746 -13.66 19.38 45.27
CA ILE A 746 -15.06 19.72 45.59
C ILE A 746 -15.96 19.28 44.42
N GLN A 747 -16.98 18.47 44.71
CA GLN A 747 -17.96 17.98 43.73
C GLN A 747 -18.86 19.12 43.21
N PRO A 748 -19.25 19.10 41.91
CA PRO A 748 -20.29 19.97 41.39
C PRO A 748 -21.68 19.32 41.56
N ASP A 749 -22.60 20.02 42.23
CA ASP A 749 -24.00 19.59 42.36
C ASP A 749 -24.94 20.46 41.49
N LEU A 750 -26.11 19.93 41.16
CA LEU A 750 -27.03 20.51 40.18
C LEU A 750 -28.08 21.49 40.78
N THR A 751 -28.72 22.23 39.86
CA THR A 751 -30.04 22.90 39.95
C THR A 751 -30.19 24.26 40.66
N ILE A 752 -31.14 25.04 40.09
CA ILE A 752 -31.89 26.20 40.63
C ILE A 752 -31.10 27.55 40.62
N GLU A 753 -31.57 28.65 40.01
CA GLU A 753 -32.85 28.88 39.29
C GLU A 753 -32.83 29.97 38.17
N SER A 754 -34.00 30.55 37.87
CA SER A 754 -34.42 31.36 36.70
C SER A 754 -34.43 32.89 36.88
N ARG A 755 -34.57 33.62 35.76
CA ARG A 755 -35.44 34.81 35.62
C ARG A 755 -35.55 35.26 34.15
N LEU A 756 -36.66 34.93 33.49
CA LEU A 756 -37.23 35.67 32.35
C LEU A 756 -38.68 35.20 32.14
N LYS A 757 -39.63 36.12 32.29
CA LYS A 757 -41.07 35.89 32.11
C LYS A 757 -41.50 36.49 30.76
N PRO A 758 -42.38 35.84 29.96
CA PRO A 758 -42.87 36.39 28.70
C PRO A 758 -44.06 37.35 28.92
N PRO A 759 -44.39 38.20 27.95
CA PRO A 759 -45.66 38.91 27.92
C PRO A 759 -46.79 38.01 27.40
N THR A 760 -47.97 38.16 27.99
CA THR A 760 -49.25 37.68 27.47
C THR A 760 -49.77 38.64 26.39
N THR A 761 -50.03 38.13 25.19
CA THR A 761 -51.30 38.19 24.41
C THR A 761 -51.06 37.54 23.06
#